data_AF-A0AAW2ZGG3-F1
#
_entry.id   AF-A0AAW2ZGG3-F1
#
_cell.length_a   1.000
_cell.length_b   1.000
_cell.length_c   1.000
_cell.angle_alpha   90.00
_cell.angle_beta   90.00
_cell.angle_gamma   90.00
#
_symmetry.space_group_name_H-M   'P 1'
#
loop_
_entity.id
_entity.type
_entity.pdbx_description
1 polymer ?
#
loop_
_entity_poly.entity_id
_entity_poly.type
_entity_poly.pdbx_seq_one_letter_code
_entity_poly.pdbx_strand_id
1 'polypeptide(L)'
;MKITQLIFIGLAFCCLVFCQNPIVGHEFMMAGYDLRNASTKAIGDRVKSSIFQETFDFKKKYQRPNTTDVYDVPDEFDAFWRSSKSSLTSSDIHHTVDDYLHEETSSYSFGIGFNLGAFGAKASYNRSQGYVHWVYTETLDAAAFGYVNRIVSLFNMGPFVLFKKSGWFDQIMNAIPTCPSTEQDYAAVQMLIDTYGHVFPSSLSLGGYFKTITTVSQDILKKKDISWVTEQLSLSFTYKAFDISGGMFKNKSDIHISEDFAKACRTSEFFEGGTDQSNETLVKWYESLVGMPGVVGGSFRPISDLVTNDINKKKNLEQLLINHANKGVVGQSSCSQTHRVQSHDLPPIQGFEFLGGYDSLSQSPRAGLFDHTFDSATMWSNPIYPEYQFAVPSTIGVFNNPESVEQNYTFVAMSKEEYQTELRDRSAKYQTGAYITTGSESNDMYVYAYFHDYRNEVMAENMRMITWYDLELSPMIRFDAINHMNPYAKYMFTRLGADLNDINVRRHYVQLLNAYGDHVVTRVSMGVRINQKTYINQNVLKAISISHFHEQSGWSFLGLFGSKHKRDVIDKQITEQMRKNARIEVKVDGGFTNGAFKGLKLENNGYYSFDLKDNDSNLMDWDEFVKSAKDNMEPIHYEVMPIYELIRDPVIRQNMMVMAKEYASKKDSVRFGMF
;
A
#
# COMPACT_ATOMS: atom_id res chain seq x y z
N MET A 1 41.90 -44.87 -29.64
CA MET A 1 40.66 -44.25 -30.17
C MET A 1 39.42 -44.40 -29.27
N LYS A 2 39.44 -45.14 -28.15
CA LYS A 2 38.26 -45.31 -27.26
C LYS A 2 38.20 -44.38 -26.02
N ILE A 3 39.27 -43.65 -25.70
CA ILE A 3 39.32 -42.75 -24.53
C ILE A 3 38.81 -41.34 -24.86
N THR A 4 38.95 -40.89 -26.10
CA THR A 4 38.54 -39.55 -26.53
C THR A 4 37.01 -39.38 -26.65
N GLN A 5 36.26 -40.47 -26.92
CA GLN A 5 34.79 -40.43 -26.97
C GLN A 5 34.14 -40.41 -25.58
N LEU A 6 34.76 -41.02 -24.55
CA LEU A 6 34.23 -40.97 -23.18
C LEU A 6 34.41 -39.58 -22.54
N ILE A 7 35.50 -38.87 -22.87
CA ILE A 7 35.73 -37.50 -22.38
C ILE A 7 34.73 -36.52 -22.99
N PHE A 8 34.35 -36.70 -24.26
CA PHE A 8 33.33 -35.87 -24.90
C PHE A 8 31.91 -36.10 -24.36
N ILE A 9 31.55 -37.33 -23.99
CA ILE A 9 30.25 -37.63 -23.36
C ILE A 9 30.21 -37.11 -21.91
N GLY A 10 31.32 -37.19 -21.18
CA GLY A 10 31.43 -36.61 -19.82
C GLY A 10 31.37 -35.08 -19.79
N LEU A 11 31.98 -34.40 -20.77
CA LEU A 11 31.90 -32.93 -20.92
C LEU A 11 30.53 -32.47 -21.40
N ALA A 12 29.84 -33.24 -22.26
CA ALA A 12 28.47 -32.93 -22.67
C ALA A 12 27.46 -33.12 -21.51
N PHE A 13 27.68 -34.06 -20.60
CA PHE A 13 26.82 -34.25 -19.42
C PHE A 13 27.04 -33.18 -18.33
N CYS A 14 28.25 -32.60 -18.20
CA CYS A 14 28.49 -31.46 -17.32
C CYS A 14 27.91 -30.12 -17.83
N CYS A 15 27.61 -29.99 -19.13
CA CYS A 15 26.91 -28.82 -19.67
C CYS A 15 25.38 -28.97 -19.73
N LEU A 16 24.85 -30.14 -19.34
CA LEU A 16 23.42 -30.35 -19.03
C LEU A 16 23.12 -30.10 -17.55
N VAL A 17 23.92 -29.27 -16.87
CA VAL A 17 23.42 -28.51 -15.72
C VAL A 17 22.28 -27.69 -16.28
N PHE A 18 21.04 -28.07 -15.92
CA PHE A 18 19.83 -27.37 -16.29
C PHE A 18 20.09 -25.87 -16.14
N CYS A 19 20.18 -25.17 -17.26
CA CYS A 19 20.32 -23.73 -17.26
C CYS A 19 19.01 -23.20 -16.71
N GLN A 20 18.99 -22.90 -15.41
CA GLN A 20 17.84 -22.31 -14.75
C GLN A 20 17.57 -20.99 -15.47
N ASN A 21 16.32 -20.75 -15.82
CA ASN A 21 15.89 -19.51 -16.45
C ASN A 21 15.10 -18.72 -15.41
N PRO A 22 15.77 -18.08 -14.44
CA PRO A 22 15.08 -17.41 -13.34
C PRO A 22 14.17 -16.30 -13.86
N ILE A 23 13.10 -16.05 -13.13
CA ILE A 23 12.17 -14.97 -13.43
C ILE A 23 12.89 -13.62 -13.40
N VAL A 24 12.62 -12.79 -14.41
CA VAL A 24 13.26 -11.49 -14.55
C VAL A 24 12.97 -10.60 -13.33
N GLY A 25 14.02 -9.97 -12.78
CA GLY A 25 13.95 -9.11 -11.61
C GLY A 25 14.03 -9.85 -10.28
N HIS A 26 14.22 -11.18 -10.27
CA HIS A 26 14.44 -11.96 -9.03
C HIS A 26 15.58 -11.41 -8.16
N GLU A 27 16.62 -10.88 -8.80
CA GLU A 27 17.79 -10.29 -8.16
C GLU A 27 17.42 -9.12 -7.24
N PHE A 28 16.36 -8.38 -7.57
CA PHE A 28 15.86 -7.29 -6.74
C PHE A 28 15.31 -7.79 -5.41
N MET A 29 14.74 -9.00 -5.40
CA MET A 29 14.11 -9.58 -4.22
C MET A 29 15.13 -10.16 -3.24
N MET A 30 16.26 -10.63 -3.76
CA MET A 30 17.28 -11.34 -2.98
C MET A 30 18.34 -10.39 -2.39
N ALA A 31 18.41 -9.17 -2.93
CA ALA A 31 19.37 -8.16 -2.54
C ALA A 31 18.91 -7.28 -1.36
N GLY A 32 19.90 -6.68 -0.70
CA GLY A 32 19.63 -5.56 0.19
C GLY A 32 19.71 -4.20 -0.53
N TYR A 33 19.22 -3.17 0.13
CA TYR A 33 19.01 -1.84 -0.42
C TYR A 33 19.60 -0.77 0.49
N ASP A 34 20.36 0.13 -0.12
CA ASP A 34 20.89 1.29 0.57
C ASP A 34 19.89 2.46 0.53
N LEU A 35 19.43 2.87 1.71
CA LEU A 35 18.51 4.00 1.84
C LEU A 35 19.17 5.35 1.54
N ARG A 36 20.51 5.42 1.58
CA ARG A 36 21.28 6.67 1.44
C ARG A 36 21.96 6.83 0.10
N ASN A 37 22.31 5.72 -0.55
CA ASN A 37 23.09 5.78 -1.78
C ASN A 37 22.24 6.27 -2.94
N ALA A 38 22.14 7.59 -3.00
CA ALA A 38 21.73 8.40 -4.12
C ALA A 38 22.82 8.37 -5.19
N SER A 39 22.96 7.24 -5.90
CA SER A 39 23.34 7.41 -7.30
C SER A 39 22.17 8.14 -7.99
N THR A 40 22.46 8.97 -9.00
CA THR A 40 21.47 9.77 -9.75
C THR A 40 20.52 8.91 -10.60
N LYS A 41 20.21 7.70 -10.15
CA LYS A 41 19.51 6.69 -10.92
C LYS A 41 18.48 5.93 -10.05
N ALA A 42 17.83 4.98 -10.71
CA ALA A 42 16.73 4.11 -10.31
C ALA A 42 16.85 3.50 -8.90
N ILE A 43 15.73 3.04 -8.32
CA ILE A 43 15.80 2.19 -7.11
C ILE A 43 16.54 0.89 -7.41
N GLY A 44 16.44 0.38 -8.65
CA GLY A 44 17.25 -0.73 -9.13
C GLY A 44 18.76 -0.51 -9.03
N ASP A 45 19.24 0.73 -8.96
CA ASP A 45 20.66 1.04 -8.78
C ASP A 45 21.08 1.15 -7.30
N ARG A 46 20.12 1.07 -6.37
CA ARG A 46 20.36 0.97 -4.92
C ARG A 46 20.54 -0.46 -4.44
N VAL A 47 20.36 -1.41 -5.36
CA VAL A 47 20.52 -2.84 -5.16
C VAL A 47 21.98 -3.11 -4.81
N LYS A 48 22.17 -3.74 -3.66
CA LYS A 48 23.46 -4.16 -3.15
C LYS A 48 23.67 -5.64 -3.42
N SER A 49 24.55 -6.27 -2.65
CA SER A 49 24.80 -7.70 -2.79
C SER A 49 23.60 -8.55 -2.35
N SER A 50 23.48 -9.77 -2.89
CA SER A 50 22.46 -10.72 -2.48
C SER A 50 22.63 -11.14 -1.01
N ILE A 51 21.58 -10.97 -0.22
CA ILE A 51 21.53 -11.41 1.19
C ILE A 51 21.23 -12.90 1.25
N PHE A 52 20.31 -13.37 0.40
CA PHE A 52 19.84 -14.75 0.37
C PHE A 52 20.52 -15.53 -0.76
N GLN A 53 20.72 -16.83 -0.55
CA GLN A 53 21.10 -17.75 -1.61
C GLN A 53 19.83 -18.28 -2.25
N GLU A 54 19.70 -18.16 -3.56
CA GLU A 54 18.58 -18.72 -4.32
C GLU A 54 18.61 -20.25 -4.31
N THR A 55 17.47 -20.85 -3.99
CA THR A 55 17.23 -22.29 -4.19
C THR A 55 16.05 -22.52 -5.13
N PHE A 56 16.02 -23.68 -5.78
CA PHE A 56 14.97 -24.07 -6.74
C PHE A 56 14.50 -25.50 -6.47
N ASP A 57 14.58 -25.93 -5.23
CA ASP A 57 14.29 -27.30 -4.78
C ASP A 57 12.79 -27.60 -4.92
N PHE A 58 11.91 -26.61 -4.75
CA PHE A 58 10.47 -26.78 -4.98
C PHE A 58 10.08 -26.72 -6.45
N LYS A 59 11.03 -26.41 -7.35
CA LYS A 59 10.82 -26.33 -8.81
C LYS A 59 9.64 -25.44 -9.18
N LYS A 60 9.44 -24.34 -8.45
CA LYS A 60 8.37 -23.39 -8.72
C LYS A 60 8.55 -22.83 -10.13
N LYS A 61 7.45 -22.75 -10.87
CA LYS A 61 7.42 -22.21 -12.23
C LYS A 61 6.45 -21.06 -12.31
N TYR A 62 6.82 -20.04 -13.06
CA TYR A 62 5.96 -18.93 -13.42
C TYR A 62 5.79 -18.91 -14.93
N GLN A 63 4.55 -19.06 -15.40
CA GLN A 63 4.21 -18.89 -16.82
C GLN A 63 3.61 -17.52 -17.03
N ARG A 64 4.21 -16.73 -17.92
CA ARG A 64 3.69 -15.42 -18.27
C ARG A 64 2.37 -15.58 -19.05
N PRO A 65 1.28 -14.91 -18.65
CA PRO A 65 -0.03 -15.07 -19.31
C PRO A 65 0.02 -14.76 -20.80
N ASN A 66 -0.74 -15.54 -21.57
CA ASN A 66 -0.84 -15.42 -23.03
C ASN A 66 0.48 -15.61 -23.78
N THR A 67 1.49 -16.22 -23.15
CA THR A 67 2.78 -16.53 -23.78
C THR A 67 3.23 -17.95 -23.43
N THR A 68 4.18 -18.46 -24.20
CA THR A 68 4.81 -19.76 -23.95
C THR A 68 5.98 -19.67 -22.97
N ASP A 69 6.28 -18.47 -22.47
CA ASP A 69 7.45 -18.24 -21.64
C ASP A 69 7.21 -18.72 -20.21
N VAL A 70 8.11 -19.61 -19.78
CA VAL A 70 8.11 -20.19 -18.44
C VAL A 70 9.44 -19.89 -17.78
N TYR A 71 9.37 -19.36 -16.57
CA TYR A 71 10.51 -18.98 -15.75
C TYR A 71 10.58 -19.85 -14.50
N ASP A 72 11.79 -20.10 -14.04
CA ASP A 72 12.06 -20.65 -12.72
C ASP A 72 11.85 -19.56 -11.66
N VAL A 73 11.13 -19.89 -10.58
CA VAL A 73 10.96 -18.97 -9.44
C VAL A 73 11.77 -19.52 -8.27
N PRO A 74 12.68 -18.73 -7.69
CA PRO A 74 13.37 -19.11 -6.46
C PRO A 74 12.40 -19.49 -5.34
N ASP A 75 12.83 -20.39 -4.46
CA ASP A 75 12.00 -20.89 -3.37
C ASP A 75 11.67 -19.79 -2.34
N GLU A 76 12.52 -18.77 -2.25
CA GLU A 76 12.46 -17.67 -1.28
C GLU A 76 11.31 -16.68 -1.50
N PHE A 77 10.67 -16.70 -2.66
CA PHE A 77 9.52 -15.84 -2.92
C PHE A 77 8.50 -16.51 -3.84
N ASP A 78 7.32 -15.91 -3.88
CA ASP A 78 6.30 -16.24 -4.86
C ASP A 78 6.18 -15.10 -5.86
N ALA A 79 5.97 -15.47 -7.12
CA ALA A 79 5.83 -14.53 -8.22
C ALA A 79 4.42 -14.56 -8.78
N PHE A 80 3.81 -13.38 -8.90
CA PHE A 80 2.47 -13.21 -9.42
C PHE A 80 2.51 -12.32 -10.66
N TRP A 81 1.74 -12.69 -11.68
CA TRP A 81 1.49 -11.77 -12.79
C TRP A 81 0.55 -10.67 -12.32
N ARG A 82 0.94 -9.43 -12.57
CA ARG A 82 0.06 -8.28 -12.42
C ARG A 82 0.38 -7.31 -13.53
N SER A 83 -0.42 -7.32 -14.59
CA SER A 83 -0.39 -6.23 -15.57
C SER A 83 -1.42 -5.18 -15.17
N SER A 84 -1.06 -4.34 -14.20
CA SER A 84 -1.83 -3.15 -13.89
C SER A 84 -1.14 -1.92 -14.47
N LYS A 85 -1.89 -1.13 -15.22
CA LYS A 85 -1.49 0.20 -15.63
C LYS A 85 -2.22 1.18 -14.72
N SER A 86 -1.50 2.07 -14.05
CA SER A 86 -2.12 3.22 -13.40
C SER A 86 -1.49 4.50 -13.94
N SER A 87 -2.33 5.48 -14.21
CA SER A 87 -1.90 6.82 -14.60
C SER A 87 -2.44 7.78 -13.55
N LEU A 88 -1.55 8.49 -12.89
CA LEU A 88 -1.90 9.61 -12.04
C LEU A 88 -1.36 10.88 -12.69
N THR A 89 -2.24 11.80 -13.00
CA THR A 89 -1.84 13.19 -13.15
C THR A 89 -2.07 13.82 -11.78
N SER A 90 -1.04 14.25 -11.06
CA SER A 90 -1.29 15.00 -9.83
C SER A 90 -1.93 16.33 -10.23
N SER A 91 -3.05 16.66 -9.58
CA SER A 91 -3.66 17.99 -9.62
C SER A 91 -2.95 18.97 -8.68
N ASP A 92 -2.01 18.49 -7.88
CA ASP A 92 -1.47 19.23 -6.75
C ASP A 92 -0.16 19.93 -7.14
N ILE A 93 -0.10 21.22 -6.79
CA ILE A 93 1.08 22.05 -6.93
C ILE A 93 1.77 22.08 -5.57
N HIS A 94 2.99 21.56 -5.53
CA HIS A 94 3.79 21.57 -4.32
C HIS A 94 4.56 22.88 -4.24
N HIS A 95 4.59 23.44 -3.02
CA HIS A 95 5.30 24.69 -2.73
C HIS A 95 6.58 24.44 -1.93
N THR A 96 6.81 23.22 -1.45
CA THR A 96 8.01 22.85 -0.69
C THR A 96 8.58 21.50 -1.14
N VAL A 97 9.87 21.31 -0.87
CA VAL A 97 10.58 20.02 -1.05
C VAL A 97 9.95 18.93 -0.18
N ASP A 98 9.55 19.28 1.04
CA ASP A 98 9.01 18.33 2.01
C ASP A 98 7.65 17.78 1.58
N ASP A 99 6.74 18.61 1.04
CA ASP A 99 5.45 18.16 0.51
C ASP A 99 5.63 17.13 -0.62
N TYR A 100 6.58 17.40 -1.51
CA TYR A 100 6.91 16.49 -2.62
C TYR A 100 7.53 15.17 -2.12
N LEU A 101 8.47 15.25 -1.17
CA LEU A 101 9.12 14.06 -0.62
C LEU A 101 8.15 13.21 0.18
N HIS A 102 7.20 13.84 0.86
CA HIS A 102 6.13 13.15 1.58
C HIS A 102 5.29 12.30 0.61
N GLU A 103 4.87 12.86 -0.52
CA GLU A 103 4.09 12.12 -1.51
C GLU A 103 4.91 11.03 -2.21
N GLU A 104 6.16 11.29 -2.57
CA GLU A 104 7.02 10.29 -3.22
C GLU A 104 7.32 9.09 -2.31
N THR A 105 7.50 9.34 -1.02
CA THR A 105 7.78 8.27 -0.04
C THR A 105 6.55 7.44 0.29
N SER A 106 5.33 7.92 0.00
CA SER A 106 4.09 7.15 0.23
C SER A 106 3.98 5.88 -0.63
N SER A 107 4.73 5.79 -1.73
CA SER A 107 4.75 4.61 -2.62
C SER A 107 5.58 3.43 -2.08
N TYR A 108 6.23 3.61 -0.93
CA TYR A 108 7.07 2.60 -0.28
C TYR A 108 6.68 2.44 1.19
N SER A 109 6.49 1.20 1.63
CA SER A 109 6.28 0.90 3.06
C SER A 109 7.49 0.22 3.66
N PHE A 110 7.77 0.49 4.93
CA PHE A 110 8.97 -0.01 5.60
C PHE A 110 8.61 -0.67 6.94
N GLY A 111 9.39 -1.68 7.30
CA GLY A 111 9.22 -2.50 8.48
C GLY A 111 9.30 -1.72 9.78
N ILE A 112 8.88 -2.40 10.85
CA ILE A 112 8.94 -1.96 12.26
C ILE A 112 10.22 -1.17 12.55
N GLY A 113 10.07 0.02 13.17
CA GLY A 113 11.17 0.84 13.69
C GLY A 113 11.85 1.81 12.71
N PHE A 114 11.61 1.70 11.40
CA PHE A 114 12.12 2.65 10.39
C PHE A 114 11.06 3.72 10.05
N ASN A 115 10.99 4.82 10.82
CA ASN A 115 10.11 5.95 10.47
C ASN A 115 10.76 6.87 9.41
N LEU A 116 10.29 6.82 8.16
CA LEU A 116 10.80 7.62 7.03
C LEU A 116 10.16 8.97 6.78
N GLY A 117 9.18 9.38 7.57
CA GLY A 117 8.66 10.75 7.50
C GLY A 117 9.78 11.80 7.64
N ALA A 118 10.85 11.50 8.40
CA ALA A 118 12.06 12.31 8.51
C ALA A 118 13.19 11.91 7.54
N PHE A 119 13.18 10.67 7.02
CA PHE A 119 14.19 10.18 6.06
C PHE A 119 14.01 10.77 4.67
N GLY A 120 12.76 10.97 4.21
CA GLY A 120 12.46 11.58 2.91
C GLY A 120 13.13 12.93 2.74
N ALA A 121 12.94 13.84 3.71
CA ALA A 121 13.43 15.22 3.70
C ALA A 121 14.97 15.39 3.73
N LYS A 122 15.74 14.39 4.21
CA LYS A 122 17.19 14.54 4.44
C LYS A 122 18.08 13.45 3.84
N ALA A 123 17.57 12.26 3.51
CA ALA A 123 18.39 11.08 3.25
C ALA A 123 18.30 10.48 1.83
N SER A 124 17.67 11.12 0.84
CA SER A 124 17.62 10.57 -0.51
C SER A 124 17.46 11.63 -1.59
N TYR A 125 18.42 11.73 -2.50
CA TYR A 125 18.28 12.46 -3.76
C TYR A 125 18.40 11.48 -4.93
N ASN A 126 17.29 10.86 -5.37
CA ASN A 126 17.28 10.35 -6.75
C ASN A 126 17.28 11.54 -7.75
N ARG A 127 17.45 11.29 -9.05
CA ARG A 127 17.55 12.37 -10.07
C ARG A 127 16.35 13.33 -10.06
N SER A 128 15.13 12.81 -9.84
CA SER A 128 13.91 13.62 -9.75
C SER A 128 13.86 14.44 -8.46
N GLN A 129 14.24 13.87 -7.32
CA GLN A 129 14.29 14.56 -6.03
C GLN A 129 15.37 15.64 -5.99
N GLY A 130 16.56 15.37 -6.57
CA GLY A 130 17.62 16.37 -6.72
C GLY A 130 17.22 17.50 -7.65
N TYR A 131 16.49 17.20 -8.73
CA TYR A 131 15.90 18.21 -9.60
C TYR A 131 14.87 19.07 -8.85
N VAL A 132 13.95 18.46 -8.11
CA VAL A 132 12.94 19.18 -7.32
C VAL A 132 13.58 20.06 -6.24
N HIS A 133 14.61 19.57 -5.55
CA HIS A 133 15.37 20.38 -4.61
C HIS A 133 16.00 21.60 -5.28
N TRP A 134 16.63 21.42 -6.45
CA TRP A 134 17.15 22.54 -7.25
C TRP A 134 16.07 23.56 -7.62
N VAL A 135 14.88 23.10 -8.05
CA VAL A 135 13.74 23.98 -8.36
C VAL A 135 13.39 24.87 -7.17
N TYR A 136 13.22 24.27 -6.00
CA TYR A 136 12.81 25.04 -4.82
C TYR A 136 13.90 25.91 -4.22
N THR A 137 15.17 25.46 -4.26
CA THR A 137 16.28 26.18 -3.63
C THR A 137 16.90 27.24 -4.51
N GLU A 138 16.89 27.04 -5.84
CA GLU A 138 17.57 27.93 -6.79
C GLU A 138 16.58 28.75 -7.63
N THR A 139 15.41 28.22 -8.01
CA THR A 139 14.46 28.94 -8.88
C THR A 139 13.27 29.53 -8.14
N LEU A 140 12.97 29.05 -6.92
CA LEU A 140 11.79 29.45 -6.11
C LEU A 140 10.44 29.21 -6.83
N ASP A 141 10.44 28.37 -7.87
CA ASP A 141 9.23 28.00 -8.59
C ASP A 141 8.46 26.91 -7.84
N ALA A 142 7.16 26.77 -8.16
CA ALA A 142 6.39 25.64 -7.68
C ALA A 142 6.63 24.41 -8.58
N ALA A 143 6.38 23.20 -8.07
CA ALA A 143 6.50 21.99 -8.87
C ALA A 143 5.20 21.18 -8.82
N ALA A 144 4.81 20.65 -9.96
CA ALA A 144 3.74 19.66 -10.10
C ALA A 144 4.29 18.43 -10.80
N PHE A 145 3.65 17.28 -10.64
CA PHE A 145 4.11 16.05 -11.28
C PHE A 145 2.96 15.24 -11.88
N GLY A 146 3.31 14.41 -12.85
CA GLY A 146 2.41 13.41 -13.42
C GLY A 146 3.20 12.14 -13.64
N TYR A 147 2.58 10.98 -13.48
CA TYR A 147 3.23 9.71 -13.79
C TYR A 147 2.27 8.68 -14.38
N VAL A 148 2.80 7.87 -15.29
CA VAL A 148 2.21 6.60 -15.68
C VAL A 148 3.10 5.51 -15.11
N ASN A 149 2.54 4.60 -14.33
CA ASN A 149 3.23 3.37 -13.97
C ASN A 149 2.58 2.17 -14.67
N ARG A 150 3.41 1.17 -14.91
CA ARG A 150 3.00 -0.16 -15.33
C ARG A 150 3.68 -1.14 -14.41
N ILE A 151 2.89 -1.88 -13.64
CA ILE A 151 3.39 -3.06 -12.93
C ILE A 151 3.25 -4.23 -13.91
N VAL A 152 4.25 -5.09 -13.97
CA VAL A 152 4.26 -6.33 -14.76
C VAL A 152 4.24 -7.57 -13.86
N SER A 153 4.90 -7.51 -12.70
CA SER A 153 4.95 -8.61 -11.75
C SER A 153 4.96 -8.11 -10.31
N LEU A 154 4.44 -8.94 -9.41
CA LEU A 154 4.55 -8.77 -7.97
C LEU A 154 5.33 -9.94 -7.38
N PHE A 155 6.31 -9.65 -6.54
CA PHE A 155 7.04 -10.64 -5.77
C PHE A 155 6.74 -10.48 -4.28
N ASN A 156 6.46 -11.59 -3.61
CA ASN A 156 6.24 -11.62 -2.16
C ASN A 156 7.22 -12.60 -1.51
N MET A 157 7.96 -12.11 -0.52
CA MET A 157 8.96 -12.92 0.17
C MET A 157 8.24 -13.95 1.03
N GLY A 158 8.71 -15.19 0.98
CA GLY A 158 8.34 -16.17 1.99
C GLY A 158 8.99 -15.87 3.34
N PRO A 159 8.95 -16.82 4.29
CA PRO A 159 9.50 -16.62 5.63
C PRO A 159 11.03 -16.64 5.61
N PHE A 160 11.64 -15.46 5.55
CA PHE A 160 13.10 -15.30 5.46
C PHE A 160 13.91 -15.93 6.59
N VAL A 161 13.28 -16.25 7.71
CA VAL A 161 13.92 -16.97 8.82
C VAL A 161 14.34 -18.40 8.45
N LEU A 162 13.72 -18.96 7.40
CA LEU A 162 14.02 -20.30 6.89
C LEU A 162 15.01 -20.28 5.73
N PHE A 163 15.33 -19.10 5.19
CA PHE A 163 16.13 -19.00 3.99
C PHE A 163 17.61 -19.16 4.28
N LYS A 164 18.29 -19.77 3.32
CA LYS A 164 19.73 -19.85 3.37
C LYS A 164 20.30 -18.48 3.03
N LYS A 165 21.08 -17.92 3.96
CA LYS A 165 21.78 -16.64 3.76
C LYS A 165 23.07 -16.87 2.99
N SER A 166 23.57 -15.83 2.32
CA SER A 166 24.88 -15.90 1.67
C SER A 166 25.98 -16.04 2.73
N GLY A 167 27.01 -16.85 2.44
CA GLY A 167 28.06 -17.14 3.43
C GLY A 167 28.80 -15.90 3.92
N TRP A 168 28.97 -14.90 3.07
CA TRP A 168 29.58 -13.61 3.43
C TRP A 168 28.67 -12.76 4.32
N PHE A 169 27.35 -12.77 4.04
CA PHE A 169 26.38 -12.05 4.86
C PHE A 169 26.39 -12.59 6.29
N ASP A 170 26.35 -13.92 6.45
CA ASP A 170 26.40 -14.57 7.77
C ASP A 170 27.70 -14.25 8.51
N GLN A 171 28.85 -14.24 7.82
CA GLN A 171 30.13 -13.88 8.45
C GLN A 171 30.14 -12.44 8.97
N ILE A 172 29.72 -11.47 8.16
CA ILE A 172 29.64 -10.06 8.55
C ILE A 172 28.64 -9.88 9.69
N MET A 173 27.46 -10.49 9.58
CA MET A 173 26.44 -10.41 10.63
C MET A 173 26.94 -11.01 11.95
N ASN A 174 27.67 -12.12 11.92
CA ASN A 174 28.23 -12.76 13.12
C ASN A 174 29.38 -11.95 13.75
N ALA A 175 30.12 -11.19 12.95
CA ALA A 175 31.19 -10.32 13.46
C ALA A 175 30.68 -9.12 14.26
N ILE A 176 29.43 -8.69 14.03
CA ILE A 176 28.80 -7.60 14.79
C ILE A 176 28.41 -8.14 16.17
N PRO A 177 28.93 -7.59 17.29
CA PRO A 177 28.54 -8.03 18.62
C PRO A 177 27.11 -7.60 18.97
N THR A 178 26.53 -8.19 20.01
CA THR A 178 25.22 -7.80 20.55
C THR A 178 25.14 -6.32 20.91
N CYS A 179 26.27 -5.74 21.32
CA CYS A 179 26.41 -4.36 21.76
C CYS A 179 27.66 -3.72 21.11
N PRO A 180 27.52 -3.18 19.89
CA PRO A 180 28.63 -2.49 19.21
C PRO A 180 29.08 -1.25 19.99
N SER A 181 30.34 -1.21 20.40
CA SER A 181 30.90 -0.15 21.26
C SER A 181 32.30 0.30 20.88
N THR A 182 33.01 -0.48 20.07
CA THR A 182 34.36 -0.18 19.60
C THR A 182 34.35 0.33 18.16
N GLU A 183 35.44 0.99 17.74
CA GLU A 183 35.62 1.42 16.35
C GLU A 183 35.56 0.23 15.38
N GLN A 184 36.09 -0.94 15.77
CA GLN A 184 36.01 -2.16 14.98
C GLN A 184 34.57 -2.67 14.82
N ASP A 185 33.75 -2.56 15.86
CA ASP A 185 32.34 -2.96 15.77
C ASP A 185 31.58 -2.05 14.80
N TYR A 186 31.81 -0.73 14.88
CA TYR A 186 31.20 0.22 13.96
C TYR A 186 31.69 0.04 12.52
N ALA A 187 32.95 -0.33 12.32
CA ALA A 187 33.47 -0.70 11.01
C ALA A 187 32.80 -1.96 10.45
N ALA A 188 32.49 -2.96 11.27
CA ALA A 188 31.75 -4.15 10.86
C ALA A 188 30.31 -3.81 10.44
N VAL A 189 29.65 -2.90 11.18
CA VAL A 189 28.31 -2.40 10.81
C VAL A 189 28.38 -1.57 9.52
N GLN A 190 29.39 -0.72 9.34
CA GLN A 190 29.58 0.02 8.09
C GLN A 190 29.80 -0.93 6.91
N MET A 191 30.59 -1.99 7.08
CA MET A 191 30.81 -3.01 6.06
C MET A 191 29.51 -3.73 5.67
N LEU A 192 28.65 -4.05 6.64
CA LEU A 192 27.31 -4.58 6.38
C LEU A 192 26.51 -3.61 5.49
N ILE A 193 26.50 -2.32 5.83
CA ILE A 193 25.75 -1.30 5.09
C ILE A 193 26.31 -1.07 3.68
N ASP A 194 27.62 -0.98 3.54
CA ASP A 194 28.25 -0.73 2.24
C ASP A 194 28.00 -1.89 1.27
N THR A 195 27.98 -3.12 1.81
CA THR A 195 27.88 -4.37 1.03
C THR A 195 26.44 -4.80 0.76
N TYR A 196 25.53 -4.60 1.73
CA TYR A 196 24.15 -5.11 1.70
C TYR A 196 23.10 -4.01 1.93
N GLY A 197 23.47 -2.81 2.33
CA GLY A 197 22.53 -1.72 2.58
C GLY A 197 21.90 -1.75 3.97
N HIS A 198 20.73 -1.15 4.11
CA HIS A 198 20.03 -0.99 5.40
C HIS A 198 18.82 -1.92 5.51
N VAL A 199 18.17 -2.19 4.38
CA VAL A 199 16.90 -2.91 4.32
C VAL A 199 16.97 -3.99 3.24
N PHE A 200 16.04 -4.92 3.26
CA PHE A 200 15.79 -5.91 2.22
C PHE A 200 14.28 -5.93 1.92
N PRO A 201 13.84 -6.29 0.71
CA PRO A 201 12.43 -6.25 0.39
C PRO A 201 11.69 -7.43 1.04
N SER A 202 10.48 -7.21 1.55
CA SER A 202 9.51 -8.27 1.87
C SER A 202 8.48 -8.43 0.75
N SER A 203 8.27 -7.40 -0.06
CA SER A 203 7.48 -7.48 -1.29
C SER A 203 7.98 -6.44 -2.30
N LEU A 204 7.85 -6.73 -3.59
CA LEU A 204 8.20 -5.82 -4.67
C LEU A 204 7.11 -5.79 -5.73
N SER A 205 6.83 -4.59 -6.23
CA SER A 205 6.12 -4.34 -7.48
C SER A 205 7.13 -4.00 -8.55
N LEU A 206 7.26 -4.88 -9.54
CA LEU A 206 8.20 -4.75 -10.63
C LEU A 206 7.49 -4.26 -11.90
N GLY A 207 8.16 -3.41 -12.67
CA GLY A 207 7.63 -2.84 -13.90
C GLY A 207 8.37 -1.58 -14.31
N GLY A 208 7.66 -0.47 -14.51
CA GLY A 208 8.31 0.80 -14.78
C GLY A 208 7.37 1.97 -14.55
N TYR A 209 7.96 3.15 -14.43
CA TYR A 209 7.21 4.40 -14.43
C TYR A 209 7.83 5.43 -15.37
N PHE A 210 6.96 6.20 -15.99
CA PHE A 210 7.28 7.43 -16.71
C PHE A 210 6.73 8.57 -15.87
N LYS A 211 7.60 9.43 -15.37
CA LYS A 211 7.26 10.56 -14.50
C LYS A 211 7.67 11.86 -15.17
N THR A 212 6.80 12.85 -15.12
CA THR A 212 7.10 14.23 -15.49
C THR A 212 7.10 15.10 -14.24
N ILE A 213 8.05 16.01 -14.13
CA ILE A 213 8.02 17.10 -13.17
C ILE A 213 7.94 18.40 -13.95
N THR A 214 6.84 19.13 -13.77
CA THR A 214 6.62 20.44 -14.37
C THR A 214 6.84 21.52 -13.32
N THR A 215 7.87 22.32 -13.56
CA THR A 215 8.14 23.55 -12.82
C THR A 215 7.21 24.64 -13.33
N VAL A 216 6.57 25.35 -12.41
CA VAL A 216 5.55 26.37 -12.70
C VAL A 216 6.00 27.68 -12.09
N SER A 217 6.21 28.69 -12.93
CA SER A 217 6.63 30.00 -12.47
C SER A 217 5.62 30.63 -11.51
N GLN A 218 6.12 31.27 -10.45
CA GLN A 218 5.28 32.06 -9.54
C GLN A 218 4.47 33.15 -10.27
N ASP A 219 4.95 33.64 -11.41
CA ASP A 219 4.26 34.68 -12.17
C ASP A 219 2.98 34.16 -12.84
N ILE A 220 2.95 32.90 -13.30
CA ILE A 220 1.72 32.35 -13.88
C ILE A 220 0.70 32.02 -12.80
N LEU A 221 1.16 31.54 -11.63
CA LEU A 221 0.32 31.27 -10.46
C LEU A 221 -0.35 32.54 -9.89
N LYS A 222 0.26 33.71 -10.08
CA LYS A 222 -0.34 35.01 -9.71
C LYS A 222 -1.33 35.55 -10.75
N LYS A 223 -1.18 35.17 -12.02
CA LYS A 223 -1.93 35.73 -13.16
C LYS A 223 -3.13 34.89 -13.56
N LYS A 224 -3.12 33.60 -13.27
CA LYS A 224 -4.15 32.64 -13.65
C LYS A 224 -4.65 31.93 -12.40
N ASP A 225 -5.91 31.51 -12.41
CA ASP A 225 -6.44 30.70 -11.32
C ASP A 225 -5.80 29.29 -11.31
N ILE A 226 -5.86 28.65 -10.15
CA ILE A 226 -5.22 27.34 -9.92
C ILE A 226 -5.84 26.24 -10.78
N SER A 227 -7.15 26.34 -11.08
CA SER A 227 -7.87 25.37 -11.91
C SER A 227 -7.33 25.38 -13.33
N TRP A 228 -7.13 26.57 -13.90
CA TRP A 228 -6.52 26.73 -15.22
C TRP A 228 -5.10 26.16 -15.25
N VAL A 229 -4.28 26.45 -14.23
CA VAL A 229 -2.91 25.92 -14.17
C VAL A 229 -2.91 24.39 -14.08
N THR A 230 -3.82 23.83 -13.29
CA THR A 230 -3.99 22.38 -13.10
C THR A 230 -4.46 21.70 -14.39
N GLU A 231 -5.40 22.31 -15.12
CA GLU A 231 -5.83 21.84 -16.43
C GLU A 231 -4.65 21.81 -17.41
N GLN A 232 -3.86 22.88 -17.48
CA GLN A 232 -2.68 22.96 -18.36
C GLN A 232 -1.59 21.95 -17.98
N LEU A 233 -1.39 21.69 -16.69
CA LEU A 233 -0.50 20.64 -16.19
C LEU A 233 -0.95 19.26 -16.68
N SER A 234 -2.26 18.97 -16.57
CA SER A 234 -2.86 17.72 -17.04
C SER A 234 -2.72 17.53 -18.55
N LEU A 235 -2.97 18.59 -19.32
CA LEU A 235 -2.78 18.58 -20.78
C LEU A 235 -1.30 18.38 -21.14
N SER A 236 -0.39 19.05 -20.44
CA SER A 236 1.07 18.89 -20.64
C SER A 236 1.51 17.46 -20.38
N PHE A 237 1.08 16.84 -19.28
CA PHE A 237 1.40 15.45 -18.99
C PHE A 237 0.79 14.50 -20.02
N THR A 238 -0.50 14.68 -20.35
CA THR A 238 -1.20 13.83 -21.33
C THR A 238 -0.54 13.93 -22.70
N TYR A 239 -0.09 15.12 -23.12
CA TYR A 239 0.68 15.30 -24.35
C TYR A 239 1.96 14.46 -24.33
N LYS A 240 2.70 14.49 -23.21
CA LYS A 240 3.96 13.76 -23.07
C LYS A 240 3.77 12.25 -22.96
N ALA A 241 2.70 11.80 -22.30
CA ALA A 241 2.38 10.40 -22.10
C ALA A 241 1.50 9.80 -23.22
N PHE A 242 1.14 10.58 -24.25
CA PHE A 242 0.07 10.24 -25.19
C PHE A 242 0.14 8.83 -25.76
N ASP A 243 1.34 8.42 -26.19
CA ASP A 243 1.55 7.17 -26.91
C ASP A 243 1.36 5.92 -26.03
N ILE A 244 1.39 6.08 -24.70
CA ILE A 244 1.09 5.02 -23.74
C ILE A 244 -0.18 5.30 -22.94
N SER A 245 -0.64 6.54 -22.88
CA SER A 245 -1.76 7.00 -22.07
C SER A 245 -2.36 8.30 -22.63
N GLY A 246 -3.03 8.22 -23.77
CA GLY A 246 -3.67 9.36 -24.46
C GLY A 246 -4.88 9.98 -23.74
N GLY A 247 -5.31 9.42 -22.61
CA GLY A 247 -6.49 9.88 -21.87
C GLY A 247 -7.75 9.79 -22.74
N MET A 248 -8.50 10.90 -22.82
CA MET A 248 -9.71 11.00 -23.65
C MET A 248 -9.43 11.44 -25.09
N PHE A 249 -8.19 11.77 -25.44
CA PHE A 249 -7.84 12.31 -26.75
C PHE A 249 -7.61 11.20 -27.77
N LYS A 250 -8.12 11.39 -28.99
CA LYS A 250 -7.91 10.44 -30.10
C LYS A 250 -6.60 10.69 -30.83
N ASN A 251 -6.18 11.95 -30.94
CA ASN A 251 -4.93 12.35 -31.57
C ASN A 251 -4.13 13.27 -30.65
N LYS A 252 -2.80 13.17 -30.73
CA LYS A 252 -1.87 14.03 -29.98
C LYS A 252 -2.05 15.52 -30.32
N SER A 253 -2.50 15.81 -31.55
CA SER A 253 -2.82 17.16 -32.03
C SER A 253 -4.04 17.80 -31.38
N ASP A 254 -4.90 16.99 -30.77
CA ASP A 254 -6.13 17.46 -30.10
C ASP A 254 -5.84 18.04 -28.70
N ILE A 255 -4.59 17.89 -28.24
CA ILE A 255 -4.12 18.38 -26.94
C ILE A 255 -3.52 19.76 -27.13
N HIS A 256 -4.22 20.77 -26.61
CA HIS A 256 -3.83 22.17 -26.77
C HIS A 256 -3.30 22.75 -25.47
N ILE A 257 -1.98 22.87 -25.38
CA ILE A 257 -1.30 23.56 -24.27
C ILE A 257 -1.20 25.04 -24.63
N SER A 258 -1.63 25.91 -23.71
CA SER A 258 -1.56 27.36 -23.85
C SER A 258 -0.12 27.84 -24.02
N GLU A 259 0.08 28.80 -24.92
CA GLU A 259 1.39 29.44 -25.12
C GLU A 259 1.89 30.17 -23.84
N ASP A 260 0.98 30.78 -23.08
CA ASP A 260 1.30 31.40 -21.79
C ASP A 260 1.88 30.37 -20.81
N PHE A 261 1.24 29.19 -20.73
CA PHE A 261 1.69 28.11 -19.87
C PHE A 261 3.03 27.53 -20.34
N ALA A 262 3.15 27.24 -21.64
CA ALA A 262 4.34 26.65 -22.23
C ALA A 262 5.59 27.54 -22.09
N LYS A 263 5.42 28.87 -22.05
CA LYS A 263 6.52 29.82 -21.80
C LYS A 263 6.87 29.95 -20.32
N ALA A 264 5.89 29.79 -19.42
CA ALA A 264 6.04 29.99 -17.99
C ALA A 264 6.41 28.72 -17.22
N CYS A 265 6.43 27.56 -17.89
CA CYS A 265 6.65 26.27 -17.27
C CYS A 265 7.75 25.48 -17.98
N ARG A 266 8.46 24.63 -17.23
CA ARG A 266 9.42 23.68 -17.78
C ARG A 266 9.16 22.29 -17.25
N THR A 267 9.02 21.33 -18.17
CA THR A 267 8.75 19.93 -17.85
C THR A 267 10.00 19.08 -18.07
N SER A 268 10.38 18.31 -17.05
CA SER A 268 11.45 17.32 -17.09
C SER A 268 10.86 15.91 -17.02
N GLU A 269 11.50 14.96 -17.70
CA GLU A 269 11.02 13.58 -17.86
C GLU A 269 11.98 12.60 -17.16
N PHE A 270 11.40 11.60 -16.50
CA PHE A 270 12.11 10.58 -15.73
C PHE A 270 11.50 9.23 -16.05
N PHE A 271 12.36 8.22 -16.20
CA PHE A 271 11.97 6.85 -16.55
C PHE A 271 12.60 5.89 -15.55
N GLU A 272 11.85 4.84 -15.20
CA GLU A 272 12.31 3.71 -14.39
C GLU A 272 11.97 2.41 -15.11
N GLY A 273 12.91 1.46 -15.10
CA GLY A 273 12.79 0.21 -15.85
C GLY A 273 12.85 0.43 -17.37
N GLY A 274 12.85 -0.68 -18.09
CA GLY A 274 12.86 -0.73 -19.55
C GLY A 274 14.15 -0.23 -20.20
N THR A 275 14.16 -0.25 -21.53
CA THR A 275 15.20 0.34 -22.38
C THR A 275 14.65 1.55 -23.11
N ASP A 276 15.53 2.27 -23.83
CA ASP A 276 15.12 3.35 -24.74
C ASP A 276 14.25 4.42 -24.05
N GLN A 277 14.79 5.01 -22.99
CA GLN A 277 14.10 5.95 -22.11
C GLN A 277 14.06 7.38 -22.69
N SER A 278 13.19 7.61 -23.67
CA SER A 278 12.86 8.96 -24.18
C SER A 278 11.39 9.05 -24.61
N ASN A 279 10.88 10.27 -24.82
CA ASN A 279 9.50 10.47 -25.27
C ASN A 279 9.26 9.87 -26.66
N GLU A 280 10.25 9.97 -27.56
CA GLU A 280 10.18 9.45 -28.92
C GLU A 280 10.14 7.91 -28.97
N THR A 281 10.63 7.26 -27.92
CA THR A 281 10.69 5.80 -27.78
C THR A 281 9.75 5.29 -26.69
N LEU A 282 8.78 6.10 -26.24
CA LEU A 282 7.92 5.80 -25.10
C LEU A 282 7.16 4.46 -25.24
N VAL A 283 6.69 4.12 -26.44
CA VAL A 283 6.06 2.81 -26.71
C VAL A 283 7.06 1.66 -26.55
N LYS A 284 8.28 1.82 -27.08
CA LYS A 284 9.34 0.81 -26.98
C LYS A 284 9.78 0.60 -25.53
N TRP A 285 9.97 1.70 -24.80
CA TRP A 285 10.21 1.68 -23.37
C TRP A 285 9.12 0.89 -22.65
N TYR A 286 7.85 1.23 -22.90
CA TYR A 286 6.71 0.59 -22.25
C TYR A 286 6.62 -0.92 -22.55
N GLU A 287 6.92 -1.34 -23.78
CA GLU A 287 6.96 -2.74 -24.19
C GLU A 287 8.13 -3.50 -23.55
N SER A 288 9.30 -2.85 -23.40
CA SER A 288 10.51 -3.45 -22.82
C SER A 288 10.39 -3.75 -21.32
N LEU A 289 9.45 -3.14 -20.61
CA LEU A 289 9.23 -3.33 -19.16
C LEU A 289 9.02 -4.79 -18.76
N VAL A 290 8.51 -5.64 -19.67
CA VAL A 290 8.29 -7.05 -19.38
C VAL A 290 9.61 -7.83 -19.31
N GLY A 291 10.61 -7.44 -20.12
CA GLY A 291 11.92 -8.09 -20.17
C GLY A 291 12.97 -7.41 -19.30
N MET A 292 12.76 -6.15 -18.91
CA MET A 292 13.67 -5.36 -18.08
C MET A 292 12.89 -4.50 -17.09
N PRO A 293 12.11 -5.08 -16.17
CA PRO A 293 11.41 -4.30 -15.16
C PRO A 293 12.39 -3.64 -14.19
N GLY A 294 12.05 -2.45 -13.71
CA GLY A 294 12.60 -1.82 -12.51
C GLY A 294 11.67 -1.97 -11.31
N VAL A 295 12.12 -1.47 -10.15
CA VAL A 295 11.34 -1.51 -8.90
C VAL A 295 10.43 -0.28 -8.85
N VAL A 296 9.12 -0.49 -9.01
CA VAL A 296 8.12 0.59 -8.98
C VAL A 296 7.71 0.92 -7.54
N GLY A 297 7.62 -0.09 -6.68
CA GLY A 297 7.17 0.04 -5.30
C GLY A 297 7.43 -1.25 -4.54
N GLY A 298 7.19 -1.26 -3.23
CA GLY A 298 7.38 -2.45 -2.41
C GLY A 298 7.33 -2.18 -0.92
N SER A 299 7.37 -3.27 -0.16
CA SER A 299 7.58 -3.24 1.28
C SER A 299 9.00 -3.69 1.59
N PHE A 300 9.68 -2.99 2.49
CA PHE A 300 11.05 -3.29 2.90
C PHE A 300 11.12 -3.57 4.39
N ARG A 301 12.06 -4.41 4.81
CA ARG A 301 12.33 -4.74 6.20
C ARG A 301 13.79 -4.44 6.53
N PRO A 302 14.10 -4.01 7.77
CA PRO A 302 15.47 -3.74 8.13
C PRO A 302 16.29 -5.01 8.18
N ILE A 303 17.56 -4.94 7.76
CA ILE A 303 18.47 -6.09 7.80
C ILE A 303 18.62 -6.65 9.23
N SER A 304 18.39 -5.84 10.26
CA SER A 304 18.33 -6.30 11.66
C SER A 304 17.25 -7.36 11.91
N ASP A 305 16.18 -7.43 11.12
CA ASP A 305 15.16 -8.49 11.23
C ASP A 305 15.71 -9.89 10.95
N LEU A 306 16.87 -9.99 10.28
CA LEU A 306 17.54 -11.26 10.00
C LEU A 306 18.29 -11.82 11.23
N VAL A 307 18.33 -11.06 12.34
CA VAL A 307 18.84 -11.47 13.64
C VAL A 307 17.70 -12.09 14.46
N THR A 308 17.55 -13.41 14.38
CA THR A 308 16.43 -14.14 15.01
C THR A 308 16.70 -14.59 16.44
N ASN A 309 17.98 -14.77 16.80
CA ASN A 309 18.38 -15.46 18.03
C ASN A 309 18.85 -14.52 19.15
N ASP A 310 18.94 -13.21 18.88
CA ASP A 310 19.42 -12.20 19.84
C ASP A 310 18.64 -10.89 19.66
N ILE A 311 17.63 -10.70 20.51
CA ILE A 311 16.76 -9.52 20.50
C ILE A 311 17.51 -8.21 20.78
N ASN A 312 18.56 -8.26 21.61
CA ASN A 312 19.34 -7.06 21.93
C ASN A 312 20.22 -6.68 20.74
N LYS A 313 20.85 -7.67 20.09
CA LYS A 313 21.63 -7.44 18.86
C LYS A 313 20.74 -6.87 17.76
N LYS A 314 19.55 -7.45 17.56
CA LYS A 314 18.56 -6.93 16.61
C LYS A 314 18.30 -5.45 16.86
N LYS A 315 17.90 -5.09 18.08
CA LYS A 315 17.55 -3.71 18.44
C LYS A 315 18.72 -2.74 18.33
N ASN A 316 19.91 -3.12 18.79
CA ASN A 316 21.09 -2.27 18.72
C ASN A 316 21.55 -2.06 17.28
N LEU A 317 21.51 -3.12 16.46
CA LEU A 317 21.81 -3.02 15.03
C LEU A 317 20.79 -2.13 14.32
N GLU A 318 19.50 -2.33 14.59
CA GLU A 318 18.41 -1.51 14.04
C GLU A 318 18.64 -0.02 14.31
N GLN A 319 18.96 0.35 15.55
CA GLN A 319 19.26 1.74 15.92
C GLN A 319 20.49 2.28 15.18
N LEU A 320 21.52 1.46 14.96
CA LEU A 320 22.72 1.86 14.22
C LEU A 320 22.44 2.07 12.72
N LEU A 321 21.62 1.19 12.11
CA LEU A 321 21.17 1.34 10.75
C LEU A 321 20.34 2.63 10.58
N ILE A 322 19.42 2.91 11.51
CA ILE A 322 18.64 4.15 11.55
C ILE A 322 19.55 5.37 11.70
N ASN A 323 20.52 5.32 12.63
CA ASN A 323 21.46 6.41 12.84
C ASN A 323 22.31 6.69 11.60
N HIS A 324 22.83 5.65 10.94
CA HIS A 324 23.61 5.80 9.73
C HIS A 324 22.76 6.37 8.59
N ALA A 325 21.58 5.79 8.36
CA ALA A 325 20.59 6.27 7.39
C ALA A 325 20.30 7.78 7.57
N ASN A 326 20.18 8.24 8.82
CA ASN A 326 19.88 9.63 9.15
C ASN A 326 21.08 10.58 9.06
N LYS A 327 22.25 10.16 9.55
CA LYS A 327 23.33 11.09 9.92
C LYS A 327 24.53 11.12 9.00
N GLY A 328 24.73 10.12 8.15
CA GLY A 328 26.04 10.03 7.50
C GLY A 328 26.90 8.88 7.97
N VAL A 329 26.71 8.48 9.22
CA VAL A 329 27.75 7.83 9.99
C VAL A 329 27.15 6.81 10.93
N VAL A 330 27.82 5.65 11.06
CA VAL A 330 27.53 4.70 12.14
C VAL A 330 28.08 5.32 13.43
N GLY A 331 27.22 6.07 14.11
CA GLY A 331 27.57 6.76 15.36
C GLY A 331 27.39 5.88 16.59
N GLN A 332 28.01 6.27 17.70
CA GLN A 332 27.82 5.61 18.99
C GLN A 332 26.33 5.49 19.32
N SER A 333 25.86 4.25 19.53
CA SER A 333 24.56 3.98 20.14
C SER A 333 24.77 3.53 21.58
N SER A 334 23.98 4.07 22.51
CA SER A 334 23.90 3.50 23.85
C SER A 334 23.28 2.12 23.72
N CYS A 335 24.02 1.06 24.07
CA CYS A 335 23.47 -0.29 24.05
C CYS A 335 22.25 -0.34 24.97
N SER A 336 21.08 -0.50 24.36
CA SER A 336 19.87 -0.66 25.13
C SER A 336 19.83 -2.11 25.58
N GLN A 337 19.96 -2.35 26.88
CA GLN A 337 19.53 -3.64 27.42
C GLN A 337 18.00 -3.59 27.47
N THR A 338 17.34 -4.56 26.82
CA THR A 338 15.92 -4.75 27.07
C THR A 338 15.75 -5.23 28.50
N HIS A 339 15.45 -4.31 29.41
CA HIS A 339 14.71 -4.70 30.60
C HIS A 339 13.40 -5.28 30.07
N ARG A 340 13.11 -6.56 30.37
CA ARG A 340 11.75 -7.10 30.23
C ARG A 340 10.88 -6.25 31.15
N VAL A 341 10.25 -5.22 30.58
CA VAL A 341 9.08 -4.62 31.20
C VAL A 341 8.09 -5.77 31.38
N GLN A 342 7.59 -5.98 32.59
CA GLN A 342 6.56 -6.98 32.81
C GLN A 342 5.36 -6.54 31.96
N SER A 343 5.01 -7.35 30.95
CA SER A 343 4.00 -6.99 29.94
C SER A 343 2.62 -6.69 30.53
N HIS A 344 2.39 -7.04 31.79
CA HIS A 344 1.16 -6.77 32.54
C HIS A 344 0.89 -5.29 32.82
N ASP A 345 1.90 -4.41 32.75
CA ASP A 345 1.74 -2.99 33.09
C ASP A 345 1.39 -2.08 31.89
N LEU A 346 1.47 -2.61 30.66
CA LEU A 346 1.18 -1.85 29.44
C LEU A 346 -0.18 -2.25 28.85
N PRO A 347 -0.96 -1.30 28.31
CA PRO A 347 -2.18 -1.63 27.59
C PRO A 347 -1.86 -2.43 26.32
N PRO A 348 -2.71 -3.39 25.92
CA PRO A 348 -2.64 -4.02 24.60
C PRO A 348 -2.63 -2.99 23.48
N ILE A 349 -1.87 -3.25 22.41
CA ILE A 349 -1.88 -2.41 21.22
C ILE A 349 -3.28 -2.40 20.59
N GLN A 350 -3.85 -1.23 20.32
CA GLN A 350 -5.19 -1.12 19.76
C GLN A 350 -5.27 -1.77 18.38
N GLY A 351 -6.33 -2.52 18.14
CA GLY A 351 -6.66 -3.12 16.85
C GLY A 351 -6.18 -4.56 16.65
N PHE A 352 -5.44 -5.11 17.61
CA PHE A 352 -4.97 -6.49 17.55
C PHE A 352 -6.13 -7.50 17.46
N GLU A 353 -7.28 -7.15 18.03
CA GLU A 353 -8.52 -7.93 18.03
C GLU A 353 -9.14 -8.10 16.64
N PHE A 354 -8.78 -7.24 15.68
CA PHE A 354 -9.27 -7.33 14.30
C PHE A 354 -8.48 -8.32 13.45
N LEU A 355 -7.32 -8.79 13.90
CA LEU A 355 -6.53 -9.81 13.21
C LEU A 355 -7.13 -11.20 13.46
N GLY A 356 -8.15 -11.56 12.68
CA GLY A 356 -8.90 -12.79 12.88
C GLY A 356 -9.92 -13.07 11.79
N GLY A 357 -11.07 -13.64 12.16
CA GLY A 357 -12.11 -13.94 11.19
C GLY A 357 -12.70 -12.70 10.52
N TYR A 358 -13.05 -12.80 9.24
CA TYR A 358 -13.62 -11.71 8.44
C TYR A 358 -14.69 -12.24 7.48
N ASP A 359 -15.81 -11.53 7.37
CA ASP A 359 -16.85 -11.82 6.39
C ASP A 359 -16.79 -10.82 5.24
N SER A 360 -16.31 -11.31 4.09
CA SER A 360 -16.05 -10.50 2.89
C SER A 360 -17.30 -9.83 2.32
N LEU A 361 -18.48 -10.44 2.47
CA LEU A 361 -19.74 -9.89 1.96
C LEU A 361 -20.20 -8.71 2.79
N SER A 362 -20.18 -8.88 4.10
CA SER A 362 -20.56 -7.81 5.03
C SER A 362 -19.47 -6.75 5.22
N GLN A 363 -18.24 -7.05 4.77
CA GLN A 363 -17.03 -6.29 5.04
C GLN A 363 -16.85 -5.97 6.54
N SER A 364 -17.10 -6.98 7.38
CA SER A 364 -17.04 -6.81 8.82
C SER A 364 -16.17 -7.88 9.49
N PRO A 365 -15.37 -7.48 10.51
CA PRO A 365 -14.70 -8.41 11.39
C PRO A 365 -15.70 -9.38 12.05
N ARG A 366 -15.27 -10.62 12.21
CA ARG A 366 -16.02 -11.68 12.90
C ARG A 366 -15.31 -12.03 14.21
N ALA A 367 -15.63 -13.18 14.79
CA ALA A 367 -14.94 -13.63 16.00
C ALA A 367 -13.42 -13.73 15.75
N GLY A 368 -12.62 -13.34 16.74
CA GLY A 368 -11.17 -13.49 16.68
C GLY A 368 -10.79 -14.96 16.48
N LEU A 369 -9.96 -15.26 15.49
CA LEU A 369 -9.63 -16.63 15.12
C LEU A 369 -8.46 -17.20 15.94
N PHE A 370 -7.55 -16.32 16.37
CA PHE A 370 -6.29 -16.67 17.00
C PHE A 370 -6.28 -16.32 18.49
N ASP A 371 -5.45 -17.04 19.24
CA ASP A 371 -5.17 -16.76 20.64
C ASP A 371 -3.96 -15.82 20.73
N HIS A 372 -4.24 -14.53 20.94
CA HIS A 372 -3.23 -13.50 21.07
C HIS A 372 -2.76 -13.43 22.52
N THR A 373 -1.80 -14.27 22.88
CA THR A 373 -1.24 -14.30 24.24
C THR A 373 -0.17 -13.22 24.43
N PHE A 374 -0.14 -12.64 25.64
CA PHE A 374 0.80 -11.57 26.01
C PHE A 374 1.94 -12.07 26.92
N ASP A 375 2.05 -13.39 27.10
CA ASP A 375 3.07 -14.05 27.93
C ASP A 375 4.50 -13.78 27.40
N SER A 376 4.61 -13.59 26.09
CA SER A 376 5.84 -13.20 25.38
C SER A 376 5.68 -11.89 24.61
N ALA A 377 4.83 -10.98 25.12
CA ALA A 377 4.58 -9.71 24.47
C ALA A 377 5.87 -8.87 24.37
N THR A 378 6.00 -8.17 23.25
CA THR A 378 7.01 -7.11 23.08
C THR A 378 6.38 -5.77 23.40
N MET A 379 7.22 -4.78 23.72
CA MET A 379 6.78 -3.40 23.85
C MET A 379 6.96 -2.69 22.52
N TRP A 380 5.93 -2.02 22.05
CA TRP A 380 6.00 -1.08 20.94
C TRP A 380 5.70 0.33 21.44
N SER A 381 6.42 1.32 20.93
CA SER A 381 6.18 2.73 21.19
C SER A 381 5.82 3.43 19.88
N ASN A 382 4.80 4.27 19.91
CA ASN A 382 4.43 5.05 18.73
C ASN A 382 5.63 5.94 18.32
N PRO A 383 6.08 5.89 17.05
CA PRO A 383 7.27 6.62 16.64
C PRO A 383 7.08 8.15 16.59
N ILE A 384 5.83 8.62 16.54
CA ILE A 384 5.46 10.04 16.55
C ILE A 384 5.16 10.51 17.97
N TYR A 385 4.56 9.63 18.78
CA TYR A 385 4.22 9.89 20.18
C TYR A 385 4.88 8.85 21.11
N PRO A 386 6.20 8.93 21.35
CA PRO A 386 6.97 7.89 22.06
C PRO A 386 6.51 7.63 23.50
N GLU A 387 5.76 8.57 24.09
CA GLU A 387 5.12 8.43 25.39
C GLU A 387 4.02 7.36 25.40
N TYR A 388 3.47 7.00 24.24
CA TYR A 388 2.49 5.94 24.10
C TYR A 388 3.20 4.62 23.86
N GLN A 389 3.06 3.73 24.83
CA GLN A 389 3.65 2.39 24.81
C GLN A 389 2.55 1.35 24.95
N PHE A 390 2.64 0.32 24.12
CA PHE A 390 1.68 -0.76 24.06
C PHE A 390 2.38 -2.11 24.15
N ALA A 391 1.71 -3.07 24.78
CA ALA A 391 2.07 -4.46 24.69
C ALA A 391 1.59 -5.04 23.35
N VAL A 392 2.49 -5.73 22.65
CA VAL A 392 2.21 -6.38 21.36
C VAL A 392 2.35 -7.89 21.55
N PRO A 393 1.30 -8.68 21.27
CA PRO A 393 1.37 -10.14 21.29
C PRO A 393 2.48 -10.65 20.37
N SER A 394 3.18 -11.73 20.76
CA SER A 394 4.22 -12.34 19.91
C SER A 394 3.68 -12.89 18.57
N THR A 395 2.37 -13.03 18.48
CA THR A 395 1.65 -13.43 17.27
C THR A 395 1.48 -12.30 16.24
N ILE A 396 1.84 -11.05 16.59
CA ILE A 396 1.52 -9.86 15.79
C ILE A 396 2.81 -9.06 15.53
N GLY A 397 3.00 -8.64 14.28
CA GLY A 397 3.98 -7.63 13.90
C GLY A 397 3.33 -6.24 13.82
N VAL A 398 4.06 -5.19 14.19
CA VAL A 398 3.59 -3.79 14.14
C VAL A 398 4.47 -2.98 13.21
N PHE A 399 3.94 -2.58 12.06
CA PHE A 399 4.67 -1.83 11.05
C PHE A 399 4.35 -0.35 11.22
N ASN A 400 5.37 0.47 11.45
CA ASN A 400 5.17 1.90 11.59
C ASN A 400 4.87 2.50 10.22
N ASN A 401 3.75 3.20 10.09
CA ASN A 401 3.53 4.04 8.94
C ASN A 401 3.93 5.47 9.35
N PRO A 402 4.81 6.15 8.59
CA PRO A 402 4.92 7.59 8.76
C PRO A 402 3.51 8.15 8.58
N GLU A 403 3.11 9.15 9.36
CA GLU A 403 1.79 9.79 9.25
C GLU A 403 1.56 10.21 7.80
N SER A 404 0.90 9.35 7.03
CA SER A 404 0.75 9.49 5.60
C SER A 404 -0.71 9.79 5.33
N VAL A 405 -0.97 10.87 4.61
CA VAL A 405 -2.25 11.01 3.92
C VAL A 405 -2.21 9.99 2.79
N GLU A 406 -2.62 8.75 3.07
CA GLU A 406 -2.41 7.67 2.09
C GLU A 406 -3.15 7.96 0.78
N GLN A 407 -4.30 8.65 0.84
CA GLN A 407 -5.05 9.06 -0.35
C GLN A 407 -5.91 10.29 -0.09
N ASN A 408 -5.76 11.34 -0.91
CA ASN A 408 -6.87 12.19 -1.31
C ASN A 408 -7.39 11.62 -2.63
N TYR A 409 -8.63 11.17 -2.64
CA TYR A 409 -9.18 10.48 -3.78
C TYR A 409 -10.57 11.01 -4.05
N THR A 410 -10.82 11.47 -5.28
CA THR A 410 -12.15 11.85 -5.75
C THR A 410 -12.53 11.01 -6.96
N PHE A 411 -13.63 10.28 -6.87
CA PHE A 411 -14.13 9.45 -7.96
C PHE A 411 -15.61 9.65 -8.18
N VAL A 412 -16.02 9.69 -9.45
CA VAL A 412 -17.41 9.80 -9.84
C VAL A 412 -17.82 8.48 -10.49
N ALA A 413 -18.79 7.78 -9.91
CA ALA A 413 -19.45 6.65 -10.56
C ALA A 413 -20.71 7.13 -11.28
N MET A 414 -20.78 6.89 -12.58
CA MET A 414 -21.94 7.15 -13.43
C MET A 414 -22.85 5.93 -13.56
N SER A 415 -22.40 4.77 -13.08
CA SER A 415 -23.14 3.50 -13.10
C SER A 415 -22.76 2.61 -11.91
N LYS A 416 -23.61 1.62 -11.64
CA LYS A 416 -23.35 0.60 -10.62
C LYS A 416 -22.11 -0.22 -10.95
N GLU A 417 -21.92 -0.54 -12.23
CA GLU A 417 -20.79 -1.32 -12.72
C GLU A 417 -19.47 -0.57 -12.56
N GLU A 418 -19.46 0.75 -12.79
CA GLU A 418 -18.29 1.60 -12.52
C GLU A 418 -17.96 1.63 -11.04
N TYR A 419 -18.97 1.82 -10.17
CA TYR A 419 -18.73 1.83 -8.73
C TYR A 419 -18.24 0.47 -8.21
N GLN A 420 -18.78 -0.63 -8.73
CA GLN A 420 -18.33 -1.99 -8.42
C GLN A 420 -16.89 -2.23 -8.88
N THR A 421 -16.58 -1.81 -10.11
CA THR A 421 -15.24 -1.92 -10.67
C THR A 421 -14.25 -1.16 -9.80
N GLU A 422 -14.60 0.07 -9.39
CA GLU A 422 -13.73 0.88 -8.55
C GLU A 422 -13.53 0.29 -7.16
N LEU A 423 -14.59 -0.19 -6.50
CA LEU A 423 -14.46 -0.86 -5.21
C LEU A 423 -13.60 -2.13 -5.31
N ARG A 424 -13.77 -2.89 -6.39
CA ARG A 424 -12.96 -4.08 -6.66
C ARG A 424 -11.50 -3.71 -6.91
N ASP A 425 -11.26 -2.70 -7.73
CA ASP A 425 -9.91 -2.27 -8.10
C ASP A 425 -9.20 -1.63 -6.90
N ARG A 426 -9.91 -0.90 -6.03
CA ARG A 426 -9.41 -0.47 -4.71
C ARG A 426 -9.06 -1.67 -3.83
N SER A 427 -9.98 -2.62 -3.68
CA SER A 427 -9.74 -3.82 -2.88
C SER A 427 -8.54 -4.62 -3.40
N ALA A 428 -8.39 -4.75 -4.72
CA ALA A 428 -7.28 -5.43 -5.39
C ALA A 428 -5.97 -4.62 -5.38
N LYS A 429 -6.03 -3.28 -5.28
CA LYS A 429 -4.84 -2.42 -5.14
C LYS A 429 -4.12 -2.71 -3.82
N TYR A 430 -4.90 -2.94 -2.76
CA TYR A 430 -4.39 -3.11 -1.41
C TYR A 430 -4.28 -4.57 -0.95
N GLN A 431 -4.86 -5.54 -1.66
CA GLN A 431 -4.75 -6.94 -1.29
C GLN A 431 -3.68 -7.67 -2.10
N THR A 432 -2.74 -8.28 -1.38
CA THR A 432 -1.87 -9.33 -1.92
C THR A 432 -2.69 -10.61 -2.14
N GLY A 433 -3.42 -10.68 -3.26
CA GLY A 433 -3.73 -11.97 -3.91
C GLY A 433 -5.05 -12.68 -3.59
N ALA A 434 -5.98 -12.09 -2.84
CA ALA A 434 -7.31 -12.68 -2.65
C ALA A 434 -8.38 -11.88 -3.42
N TYR A 435 -9.15 -12.57 -4.26
CA TYR A 435 -10.37 -12.01 -4.85
C TYR A 435 -11.39 -11.79 -3.72
N ILE A 436 -11.42 -10.61 -3.09
CA ILE A 436 -12.70 -10.15 -2.54
C ILE A 436 -13.56 -9.89 -3.76
N THR A 437 -14.50 -10.80 -4.03
CA THR A 437 -15.74 -10.41 -4.67
C THR A 437 -16.29 -9.29 -3.80
N THR A 438 -16.05 -8.04 -4.18
CA THR A 438 -16.84 -6.91 -3.71
C THR A 438 -18.22 -7.21 -4.22
N GLY A 439 -18.95 -8.02 -3.47
CA GLY A 439 -20.28 -8.47 -3.85
C GLY A 439 -21.09 -7.22 -4.13
N SER A 440 -22.13 -7.37 -4.93
CA SER A 440 -23.20 -6.40 -5.13
C SER A 440 -23.88 -5.90 -3.84
N GLU A 441 -23.31 -6.14 -2.65
CA GLU A 441 -23.97 -6.33 -1.36
C GLU A 441 -23.22 -5.76 -0.16
N SER A 442 -22.04 -5.14 -0.38
CA SER A 442 -21.53 -4.26 0.67
C SER A 442 -22.63 -3.22 0.96
N ASN A 443 -22.76 -2.80 2.22
CA ASN A 443 -23.74 -1.77 2.56
C ASN A 443 -23.55 -0.55 1.65
N ASP A 444 -22.30 -0.24 1.31
CA ASP A 444 -21.94 0.81 0.35
C ASP A 444 -22.49 0.57 -1.06
N MET A 445 -22.41 -0.65 -1.59
CA MET A 445 -22.94 -1.00 -2.91
C MET A 445 -24.47 -0.98 -2.94
N TYR A 446 -25.10 -1.46 -1.86
CA TYR A 446 -26.55 -1.39 -1.72
C TYR A 446 -27.03 0.06 -1.65
N VAL A 447 -26.39 0.88 -0.81
CA VAL A 447 -26.68 2.31 -0.68
C VAL A 447 -26.47 3.03 -2.02
N TYR A 448 -25.38 2.74 -2.73
CA TYR A 448 -25.14 3.27 -4.06
C TYR A 448 -26.24 2.85 -5.05
N ALA A 449 -26.55 1.55 -5.14
CA ALA A 449 -27.57 1.05 -6.06
C ALA A 449 -28.95 1.63 -5.74
N TYR A 450 -29.28 1.82 -4.46
CA TYR A 450 -30.50 2.51 -4.05
C TYR A 450 -30.54 3.95 -4.59
N PHE A 451 -29.49 4.74 -4.37
CA PHE A 451 -29.46 6.13 -4.83
C PHE A 451 -29.38 6.25 -6.36
N HIS A 452 -28.59 5.40 -7.00
CA HIS A 452 -28.44 5.38 -8.44
C HIS A 452 -29.73 4.92 -9.14
N ASP A 453 -30.21 3.71 -8.82
CA ASP A 453 -31.29 3.06 -9.57
C ASP A 453 -32.67 3.62 -9.20
N TYR A 454 -32.88 4.02 -7.93
CA TYR A 454 -34.19 4.50 -7.47
C TYR A 454 -34.30 6.02 -7.39
N ARG A 455 -33.21 6.75 -7.11
CA ARG A 455 -33.25 8.22 -7.01
C ARG A 455 -32.67 8.94 -8.21
N ASN A 456 -32.12 8.20 -9.18
CA ASN A 456 -31.52 8.76 -10.39
C ASN A 456 -30.40 9.76 -10.03
N GLU A 457 -29.55 9.39 -9.06
CA GLU A 457 -28.42 10.17 -8.57
C GLU A 457 -27.08 9.61 -9.06
N VAL A 458 -26.10 10.49 -9.24
CA VAL A 458 -24.67 10.18 -9.45
C VAL A 458 -23.92 10.48 -8.17
N MET A 459 -22.93 9.65 -7.85
CA MET A 459 -22.14 9.80 -6.64
C MET A 459 -20.71 10.19 -6.97
N ALA A 460 -20.19 11.19 -6.26
CA ALA A 460 -18.77 11.46 -6.13
C ALA A 460 -18.30 11.04 -4.72
N GLU A 461 -17.29 10.19 -4.62
CA GLU A 461 -16.69 9.77 -3.35
C GLU A 461 -15.36 10.49 -3.15
N ASN A 462 -15.23 11.21 -2.04
CA ASN A 462 -13.97 11.78 -1.57
C ASN A 462 -13.50 11.04 -0.32
N MET A 463 -12.22 10.73 -0.24
CA MET A 463 -11.66 10.07 0.93
C MET A 463 -10.36 10.73 1.34
N ARG A 464 -10.15 10.80 2.65
CA ARG A 464 -8.88 11.13 3.29
C ARG A 464 -8.66 10.16 4.43
N MET A 465 -7.50 9.53 4.49
CA MET A 465 -7.13 8.66 5.60
C MET A 465 -5.71 8.93 6.05
N ILE A 466 -5.48 8.72 7.34
CA ILE A 466 -4.16 8.74 7.95
C ILE A 466 -3.95 7.41 8.65
N THR A 467 -2.91 6.69 8.25
CA THR A 467 -2.49 5.45 8.91
C THR A 467 -1.30 5.73 9.82
N TRP A 468 -1.31 5.14 11.02
CA TRP A 468 -0.24 5.32 12.01
C TRP A 468 0.63 4.08 12.13
N TYR A 469 0.00 2.92 12.10
CA TYR A 469 0.69 1.65 12.03
C TYR A 469 -0.21 0.60 11.40
N ASP A 470 0.42 -0.42 10.84
CA ASP A 470 -0.26 -1.66 10.50
C ASP A 470 0.06 -2.72 11.53
N LEU A 471 -0.94 -3.54 11.83
CA LEU A 471 -0.75 -4.79 12.53
C LEU A 471 -0.82 -5.91 11.50
N GLU A 472 0.14 -6.83 11.52
CA GLU A 472 0.14 -8.01 10.66
C GLU A 472 0.21 -9.28 11.51
N LEU A 473 -0.54 -10.30 11.12
CA LEU A 473 -0.36 -11.64 11.67
C LEU A 473 1.04 -12.15 11.36
N SER A 474 1.70 -12.67 12.40
CA SER A 474 3.01 -13.31 12.24
C SER A 474 2.95 -14.37 11.15
N PRO A 475 3.90 -14.39 10.20
CA PRO A 475 3.96 -15.43 9.16
C PRO A 475 3.93 -16.85 9.74
N MET A 476 4.46 -17.05 10.95
CA MET A 476 4.43 -18.34 11.65
C MET A 476 3.01 -18.87 11.89
N ILE A 477 2.03 -17.98 12.10
CA ILE A 477 0.62 -18.37 12.22
C ILE A 477 0.11 -18.96 10.90
N ARG A 478 0.56 -18.48 9.74
CA ARG A 478 0.14 -19.05 8.45
C ARG A 478 0.63 -20.49 8.30
N PHE A 479 1.80 -20.82 8.85
CA PHE A 479 2.30 -22.19 8.83
C PHE A 479 1.57 -23.06 9.84
N ASP A 480 1.43 -22.61 11.09
CA ASP A 480 0.91 -23.44 12.19
C ASP A 480 -0.39 -22.89 12.81
N ALA A 481 -1.32 -22.49 11.95
CA ALA A 481 -2.54 -21.79 12.35
C ALA A 481 -3.31 -22.51 13.46
N ILE A 482 -3.45 -23.84 13.37
CA ILE A 482 -4.21 -24.66 14.32
C ILE A 482 -3.65 -24.59 15.75
N ASN A 483 -2.35 -24.41 15.92
CA ASN A 483 -1.75 -24.28 17.26
C ASN A 483 -1.84 -22.88 17.83
N HIS A 484 -2.05 -21.88 16.98
CA HIS A 484 -2.26 -20.48 17.37
C HIS A 484 -3.74 -20.09 17.38
N MET A 485 -4.66 -20.96 16.97
CA MET A 485 -6.11 -20.72 17.03
C MET A 485 -6.60 -20.70 18.47
N ASN A 486 -7.62 -19.89 18.74
CA ASN A 486 -8.32 -19.97 20.01
C ASN A 486 -8.94 -21.38 20.19
N PRO A 487 -9.21 -21.84 21.42
CA PRO A 487 -9.69 -23.20 21.66
C PRO A 487 -10.96 -23.59 20.91
N TYR A 488 -11.89 -22.65 20.71
CA TYR A 488 -13.15 -22.89 20.00
C TYR A 488 -12.94 -22.98 18.48
N ALA A 489 -12.12 -22.10 17.90
CA ALA A 489 -11.69 -22.17 16.51
C ALA A 489 -11.01 -23.50 16.22
N LYS A 490 -10.02 -23.87 17.04
CA LYS A 490 -9.30 -25.13 16.95
C LYS A 490 -10.26 -26.32 16.94
N TYR A 491 -11.21 -26.34 17.87
CA TYR A 491 -12.25 -27.38 17.92
C TYR A 491 -13.07 -27.45 16.63
N MET A 492 -13.52 -26.33 16.07
CA MET A 492 -14.29 -26.33 14.82
C MET A 492 -13.47 -26.80 13.61
N PHE A 493 -12.22 -26.37 13.50
CA PHE A 493 -11.31 -26.82 12.42
C PHE A 493 -11.05 -28.32 12.48
N THR A 494 -10.86 -28.90 13.68
CA THR A 494 -10.63 -30.35 13.83
C THR A 494 -11.84 -31.22 13.51
N ARG A 495 -13.04 -30.63 13.35
CA ARG A 495 -14.28 -31.34 13.00
C ARG A 495 -14.68 -31.25 11.54
N LEU A 496 -13.88 -30.56 10.72
CA LEU A 496 -14.11 -30.52 9.29
C LEU A 496 -13.85 -31.91 8.69
N GLY A 497 -14.82 -32.41 7.92
CA GLY A 497 -14.76 -33.70 7.27
C GLY A 497 -14.48 -33.61 5.77
N ALA A 498 -14.04 -34.72 5.18
CA ALA A 498 -13.75 -34.83 3.74
C ALA A 498 -15.00 -35.10 2.88
N ASP A 499 -16.07 -35.70 3.45
CA ASP A 499 -17.28 -36.03 2.69
C ASP A 499 -18.31 -34.89 2.74
N LEU A 500 -18.33 -34.05 1.70
CA LEU A 500 -19.33 -32.98 1.57
C LEU A 500 -20.75 -33.48 1.26
N ASN A 501 -20.97 -34.78 1.04
CA ASN A 501 -22.33 -35.34 0.94
C ASN A 501 -22.96 -35.59 2.30
N ASP A 502 -22.15 -35.72 3.37
CA ASP A 502 -22.67 -35.80 4.73
C ASP A 502 -23.17 -34.42 5.18
N ILE A 503 -24.48 -34.35 5.47
CA ILE A 503 -25.15 -33.14 5.94
C ILE A 503 -24.54 -32.58 7.24
N ASN A 504 -24.02 -33.43 8.12
CA ASN A 504 -23.37 -33.01 9.36
C ASN A 504 -22.02 -32.36 9.07
N VAL A 505 -21.25 -32.91 8.13
CA VAL A 505 -19.98 -32.33 7.67
C VAL A 505 -20.24 -30.95 7.06
N ARG A 506 -21.19 -30.83 6.12
CA ARG A 506 -21.58 -29.52 5.54
C ARG A 506 -22.00 -28.52 6.63
N ARG A 507 -22.76 -28.98 7.64
CA ARG A 507 -23.19 -28.13 8.77
C ARG A 507 -21.99 -27.57 9.54
N HIS A 508 -20.93 -28.35 9.77
CA HIS A 508 -19.72 -27.86 10.42
C HIS A 508 -19.02 -26.76 9.60
N TYR A 509 -18.91 -26.90 8.27
CA TYR A 509 -18.36 -25.84 7.42
C TYR A 509 -19.19 -24.56 7.53
N VAL A 510 -20.52 -24.65 7.45
CA VAL A 510 -21.41 -23.48 7.57
C VAL A 510 -21.32 -22.84 8.96
N GLN A 511 -21.22 -23.62 10.02
CA GLN A 511 -21.04 -23.10 11.39
C GLN A 511 -19.72 -22.34 11.53
N LEU A 512 -18.64 -22.86 10.95
CA LEU A 512 -17.34 -22.19 10.93
C LEU A 512 -17.41 -20.87 10.17
N LEU A 513 -17.97 -20.87 8.95
CA LEU A 513 -18.13 -19.65 8.13
C LEU A 513 -19.06 -18.62 8.78
N ASN A 514 -20.10 -19.05 9.50
CA ASN A 514 -20.97 -18.12 10.24
C ASN A 514 -20.26 -17.49 11.45
N ALA A 515 -19.39 -18.23 12.14
CA ALA A 515 -18.71 -17.74 13.32
C ALA A 515 -17.51 -16.84 12.97
N TYR A 516 -16.72 -17.25 11.99
CA TYR A 516 -15.43 -16.64 11.66
C TYR A 516 -15.41 -15.95 10.30
N GLY A 517 -16.47 -16.05 9.50
CA GLY A 517 -16.48 -15.54 8.13
C GLY A 517 -15.75 -16.47 7.15
N ASP A 518 -15.66 -16.02 5.91
CA ASP A 518 -15.06 -16.72 4.78
C ASP A 518 -13.59 -16.31 4.53
N HIS A 519 -13.12 -15.29 5.24
CA HIS A 519 -11.77 -14.76 5.17
C HIS A 519 -11.15 -14.58 6.56
N VAL A 520 -9.87 -14.27 6.56
CA VAL A 520 -9.06 -13.99 7.73
C VAL A 520 -8.33 -12.68 7.48
N VAL A 521 -8.47 -11.70 8.38
CA VAL A 521 -7.68 -10.47 8.36
C VAL A 521 -6.23 -10.82 8.68
N THR A 522 -5.36 -10.68 7.69
CA THR A 522 -3.91 -10.90 7.84
C THR A 522 -3.17 -9.63 8.19
N ARG A 523 -3.73 -8.48 7.82
CA ARG A 523 -3.20 -7.15 8.16
C ARG A 523 -4.34 -6.18 8.41
N VAL A 524 -4.16 -5.28 9.37
CA VAL A 524 -5.08 -4.16 9.61
C VAL A 524 -4.28 -2.88 9.74
N SER A 525 -4.72 -1.84 9.04
CA SER A 525 -4.16 -0.50 9.14
C SER A 525 -4.97 0.31 10.15
N MET A 526 -4.28 0.81 11.17
CA MET A 526 -4.87 1.55 12.27
C MET A 526 -4.64 3.04 12.07
N GLY A 527 -5.70 3.83 12.24
CA GLY A 527 -5.62 5.27 12.09
C GLY A 527 -6.98 5.95 12.09
N VAL A 528 -7.13 6.94 11.22
CA VAL A 528 -8.38 7.68 11.01
C VAL A 528 -8.72 7.81 9.54
N ARG A 529 -10.01 7.74 9.21
CA ARG A 529 -10.52 7.88 7.85
C ARG A 529 -11.74 8.78 7.85
N ILE A 530 -11.81 9.65 6.85
CA ILE A 530 -13.01 10.40 6.51
C ILE A 530 -13.35 10.08 5.06
N ASN A 531 -14.59 9.67 4.86
CA ASN A 531 -15.15 9.37 3.55
C ASN A 531 -16.39 10.25 3.36
N GLN A 532 -16.35 11.14 2.37
CA GLN A 532 -17.48 11.94 1.95
C GLN A 532 -18.06 11.40 0.64
N LYS A 533 -19.35 11.08 0.64
CA LYS A 533 -20.11 10.80 -0.57
C LYS A 533 -20.99 11.99 -0.90
N THR A 534 -20.87 12.48 -2.11
CA THR A 534 -21.66 13.58 -2.64
C THR A 534 -22.57 13.04 -3.73
N TYR A 535 -23.88 13.22 -3.57
CA TYR A 535 -24.89 12.75 -4.50
C TYR A 535 -25.52 13.92 -5.24
N ILE A 536 -25.71 13.80 -6.55
CA ILE A 536 -26.45 14.79 -7.34
C ILE A 536 -27.39 14.10 -8.32
N ASN A 537 -28.57 14.66 -8.58
CA ASN A 537 -29.47 14.10 -9.57
C ASN A 537 -28.85 14.11 -10.98
N GLN A 538 -28.95 13.00 -11.72
CA GLN A 538 -28.42 12.85 -13.08
C GLN A 538 -28.93 13.93 -14.04
N ASN A 539 -30.14 14.48 -13.83
CA ASN A 539 -30.65 15.57 -14.67
C ASN A 539 -29.88 16.87 -14.49
N VAL A 540 -29.25 17.09 -13.33
CA VAL A 540 -28.42 18.27 -13.08
C VAL A 540 -27.10 18.18 -13.84
N LEU A 541 -26.60 16.98 -14.11
CA LEU A 541 -25.42 16.76 -14.96
C LEU A 541 -25.66 17.11 -16.45
N LYS A 542 -26.90 17.44 -16.84
CA LYS A 542 -27.18 18.06 -18.14
C LYS A 542 -26.80 19.54 -18.16
N ALA A 543 -26.77 20.17 -17.00
CA ALA A 543 -26.45 21.59 -16.81
C ALA A 543 -25.02 21.82 -16.31
N ILE A 544 -24.41 20.84 -15.61
CA ILE A 544 -23.02 20.87 -15.18
C ILE A 544 -22.25 19.67 -15.74
N SER A 545 -20.98 19.85 -16.12
CA SER A 545 -20.15 18.74 -16.59
C SER A 545 -19.77 17.79 -15.45
N ILE A 546 -19.43 16.54 -15.77
CA ILE A 546 -18.91 15.56 -14.79
C ILE A 546 -17.62 16.08 -14.15
N SER A 547 -16.74 16.72 -14.94
CA SER A 547 -15.53 17.36 -14.43
C SER A 547 -15.86 18.44 -13.40
N HIS A 548 -16.89 19.25 -13.65
CA HIS A 548 -17.33 20.26 -12.70
C HIS A 548 -17.89 19.60 -11.43
N PHE A 549 -18.71 18.55 -11.55
CA PHE A 549 -19.22 17.82 -10.38
C PHE A 549 -18.09 17.21 -9.54
N HIS A 550 -17.10 16.59 -10.18
CA HIS A 550 -15.89 16.06 -9.54
C HIS A 550 -15.16 17.15 -8.75
N GLU A 551 -14.84 18.26 -9.41
CA GLU A 551 -14.14 19.39 -8.80
C GLU A 551 -14.91 19.99 -7.61
N GLN A 552 -16.22 20.22 -7.79
CA GLN A 552 -17.09 20.79 -6.75
C GLN A 552 -17.26 19.85 -5.56
N SER A 553 -17.28 18.54 -5.80
CA SER A 553 -17.26 17.53 -4.74
C SER A 553 -15.96 17.57 -3.95
N GLY A 554 -14.81 17.74 -4.63
CA GLY A 554 -13.51 17.93 -4.00
C GLY A 554 -13.42 19.21 -3.17
N TRP A 555 -13.91 20.34 -3.71
CA TRP A 555 -13.99 21.59 -2.94
C TRP A 555 -14.86 21.45 -1.70
N SER A 556 -16.02 20.82 -1.83
CA SER A 556 -16.88 20.53 -0.68
C SER A 556 -16.17 19.69 0.37
N PHE A 557 -15.37 18.71 -0.04
CA PHE A 557 -14.61 17.86 0.86
C PHE A 557 -13.50 18.63 1.58
N LEU A 558 -12.75 19.45 0.85
CA LEU A 558 -11.76 20.36 1.46
C LEU A 558 -12.42 21.37 2.41
N GLY A 559 -13.66 21.76 2.12
CA GLY A 559 -14.48 22.63 2.98
C GLY A 559 -14.82 22.03 4.34
N LEU A 560 -14.74 20.69 4.50
CA LEU A 560 -14.84 20.06 5.81
C LEU A 560 -13.67 20.43 6.73
N PHE A 561 -12.53 20.81 6.15
CA PHE A 561 -11.25 20.95 6.85
C PHE A 561 -10.78 22.40 6.93
N GLY A 562 -10.06 22.69 8.02
CA GLY A 562 -9.22 23.88 8.14
C GLY A 562 -9.87 25.10 8.79
N SER A 563 -9.08 26.16 8.93
CA SER A 563 -9.51 27.41 9.58
C SER A 563 -10.70 28.05 8.85
N LYS A 564 -11.50 28.85 9.58
CA LYS A 564 -12.62 29.61 9.01
C LYS A 564 -12.23 30.37 7.73
N HIS A 565 -11.06 31.00 7.72
CA HIS A 565 -10.59 31.77 6.57
C HIS A 565 -10.34 30.91 5.31
N LYS A 566 -9.71 29.73 5.44
CA LYS A 566 -9.52 28.81 4.31
C LYS A 566 -10.86 28.32 3.76
N ARG A 567 -11.83 28.08 4.64
CA ARG A 567 -13.18 27.68 4.24
C ARG A 567 -13.94 28.78 3.54
N ASP A 568 -13.90 30.03 4.01
CA ASP A 568 -14.53 31.16 3.31
C ASP A 568 -14.03 31.32 1.85
N VAL A 569 -12.79 30.89 1.59
CA VAL A 569 -12.22 30.84 0.23
C VAL A 569 -12.75 29.65 -0.55
N ILE A 570 -12.80 28.46 0.05
CA ILE A 570 -13.31 27.22 -0.55
C ILE A 570 -14.82 27.32 -0.83
N ASP A 571 -15.60 27.85 0.11
CA ASP A 571 -17.05 28.01 -0.01
C ASP A 571 -17.43 28.89 -1.20
N LYS A 572 -16.61 29.90 -1.52
CA LYS A 572 -16.78 30.74 -2.71
C LYS A 572 -16.53 29.98 -4.02
N GLN A 573 -15.80 28.86 -3.98
CA GLN A 573 -15.62 27.98 -5.13
C GLN A 573 -16.83 27.07 -5.36
N ILE A 574 -17.65 26.82 -4.33
CA ILE A 574 -18.83 25.96 -4.42
C ILE A 574 -19.99 26.73 -5.05
N THR A 575 -20.41 26.29 -6.24
CA THR A 575 -21.48 26.95 -7.01
C THR A 575 -22.85 26.80 -6.35
N GLU A 576 -23.73 27.77 -6.62
CA GLU A 576 -25.12 27.73 -6.12
C GLU A 576 -25.89 26.51 -6.65
N GLN A 577 -25.55 26.02 -7.84
CA GLN A 577 -26.14 24.78 -8.38
C GLN A 577 -25.73 23.57 -7.55
N MET A 578 -24.46 23.48 -7.14
CA MET A 578 -24.00 22.40 -6.27
C MET A 578 -24.67 22.48 -4.90
N ARG A 579 -24.68 23.66 -4.26
CA ARG A 579 -25.38 23.88 -2.98
C ARG A 579 -26.86 23.50 -3.05
N LYS A 580 -27.52 23.75 -4.19
CA LYS A 580 -28.93 23.47 -4.38
C LYS A 580 -29.29 22.01 -4.56
N ASN A 581 -28.44 21.26 -5.21
CA ASN A 581 -28.79 19.96 -5.77
C ASN A 581 -27.97 18.81 -5.22
N ALA A 582 -26.87 19.09 -4.52
CA ALA A 582 -26.03 18.07 -3.94
C ALA A 582 -26.44 17.74 -2.51
N ARG A 583 -26.43 16.44 -2.21
CA ARG A 583 -26.60 15.87 -0.88
C ARG A 583 -25.28 15.26 -0.45
N ILE A 584 -24.89 15.47 0.80
CA ILE A 584 -23.61 14.99 1.30
C ILE A 584 -23.82 14.02 2.46
N GLU A 585 -23.09 12.90 2.40
CA GLU A 585 -22.94 11.96 3.50
C GLU A 585 -21.46 11.90 3.87
N VAL A 586 -21.13 12.03 5.15
CA VAL A 586 -19.78 11.91 5.66
C VAL A 586 -19.73 10.75 6.66
N LYS A 587 -18.83 9.81 6.44
CA LYS A 587 -18.46 8.79 7.41
C LYS A 587 -17.08 9.11 7.97
N VAL A 588 -16.94 8.94 9.27
CA VAL A 588 -15.67 9.09 9.97
C VAL A 588 -15.41 7.82 10.76
N ASP A 589 -14.24 7.23 10.54
CA ASP A 589 -13.72 6.08 11.28
C ASP A 589 -12.52 6.57 12.11
N GLY A 590 -12.55 6.31 13.42
CA GLY A 590 -11.57 6.76 14.40
C GLY A 590 -11.68 8.24 14.80
N GLY A 591 -10.84 8.66 15.75
CA GLY A 591 -10.82 10.00 16.35
C GLY A 591 -12.02 10.29 17.26
N PHE A 592 -12.00 11.43 17.95
CA PHE A 592 -13.14 11.85 18.77
C PHE A 592 -14.20 12.56 17.91
N THR A 593 -15.28 11.86 17.62
CA THR A 593 -16.42 12.40 16.85
C THR A 593 -17.30 13.35 17.66
N ASN A 594 -17.33 13.21 19.00
CA ASN A 594 -18.21 13.96 19.92
C ASN A 594 -17.93 15.48 19.99
N GLY A 595 -16.85 15.97 19.38
CA GLY A 595 -16.54 17.40 19.27
C GLY A 595 -16.54 17.94 17.83
N ALA A 596 -16.23 17.09 16.85
CA ALA A 596 -15.89 17.52 15.50
C ALA A 596 -17.09 17.76 14.57
N PHE A 597 -18.25 17.15 14.85
CA PHE A 597 -19.48 17.33 14.07
C PHE A 597 -20.65 17.77 14.94
N LYS A 598 -20.44 18.80 15.77
CA LYS A 598 -21.56 19.43 16.50
C LYS A 598 -22.63 19.83 15.49
N GLY A 599 -23.87 19.38 15.69
CA GLY A 599 -25.03 19.76 14.87
C GLY A 599 -25.36 18.83 13.71
N LEU A 600 -24.54 17.83 13.38
CA LEU A 600 -24.90 16.83 12.38
C LEU A 600 -25.74 15.71 12.99
N LYS A 601 -26.76 15.29 12.23
CA LYS A 601 -27.60 14.16 12.63
C LYS A 601 -26.87 12.88 12.24
N LEU A 602 -26.51 12.08 13.25
CA LEU A 602 -26.03 10.72 13.01
C LEU A 602 -27.19 9.90 12.43
N GLU A 603 -27.05 9.44 11.19
CA GLU A 603 -27.98 8.53 10.57
C GLU A 603 -27.64 7.07 10.90
N ASN A 604 -28.56 6.15 10.59
CA ASN A 604 -28.32 4.73 10.75
C ASN A 604 -27.06 4.33 9.95
N ASN A 605 -26.20 3.49 10.56
CA ASN A 605 -24.92 3.00 10.03
C ASN A 605 -23.70 3.94 10.17
N GLY A 606 -23.77 5.00 11.00
CA GLY A 606 -22.60 5.80 11.36
C GLY A 606 -22.21 6.88 10.35
N TYR A 607 -23.11 7.21 9.43
CA TYR A 607 -22.97 8.35 8.52
C TYR A 607 -23.59 9.61 9.14
N TYR A 608 -22.96 10.75 8.90
CA TYR A 608 -23.51 12.07 9.14
C TYR A 608 -24.02 12.61 7.81
N SER A 609 -25.30 12.91 7.70
CA SER A 609 -25.87 13.53 6.50
C SER A 609 -26.10 15.02 6.72
N PHE A 610 -25.86 15.82 5.67
CA PHE A 610 -26.27 17.22 5.65
C PHE A 610 -26.44 17.75 4.23
N ASP A 611 -27.24 18.81 4.14
CA ASP A 611 -27.34 19.63 2.93
C ASP A 611 -26.30 20.74 2.99
N LEU A 612 -25.64 21.01 1.86
CA LEU A 612 -24.62 22.07 1.73
C LEU A 612 -25.13 23.47 2.10
N LYS A 613 -26.44 23.68 2.16
CA LYS A 613 -27.06 24.99 2.46
C LYS A 613 -27.05 25.34 3.94
N ASP A 614 -26.92 24.36 4.84
CA ASP A 614 -27.21 24.54 6.26
C ASP A 614 -25.94 24.60 7.13
N ASN A 615 -24.75 24.73 6.53
CA ASN A 615 -23.49 24.30 7.15
C ASN A 615 -22.67 25.38 7.89
N ASP A 616 -23.28 26.46 8.37
CA ASP A 616 -22.55 27.56 9.03
C ASP A 616 -21.99 27.20 10.43
N SER A 617 -22.36 26.04 11.03
CA SER A 617 -22.02 25.72 12.44
C SER A 617 -21.24 24.42 12.71
N ASN A 618 -21.03 23.54 11.72
CA ASN A 618 -20.62 22.16 11.99
C ASN A 618 -19.21 21.90 11.44
N LEU A 619 -18.20 22.19 12.28
CA LEU A 619 -16.82 22.39 11.84
C LEU A 619 -15.88 21.36 12.51
N MET A 620 -15.12 20.63 11.69
CA MET A 620 -13.99 19.81 12.15
C MET A 620 -12.69 20.59 11.98
N ASP A 621 -11.93 20.77 13.07
CA ASP A 621 -10.52 21.11 12.97
C ASP A 621 -9.75 19.82 12.64
N TRP A 622 -9.14 19.77 11.46
CA TRP A 622 -8.41 18.59 11.00
C TRP A 622 -7.25 18.25 11.94
N ASP A 623 -6.53 19.26 12.43
CA ASP A 623 -5.38 19.00 13.30
C ASP A 623 -5.83 18.49 14.66
N GLU A 624 -6.98 18.96 15.16
CA GLU A 624 -7.59 18.43 16.39
C GLU A 624 -8.12 17.01 16.19
N PHE A 625 -8.77 16.73 15.05
CA PHE A 625 -9.25 15.39 14.72
C PHE A 625 -8.09 14.39 14.58
N VAL A 626 -7.04 14.75 13.85
CA VAL A 626 -5.85 13.91 13.71
C VAL A 626 -5.13 13.75 15.05
N LYS A 627 -5.04 14.80 15.88
CA LYS A 627 -4.53 14.65 17.25
C LYS A 627 -5.40 13.74 18.10
N SER A 628 -6.72 13.73 17.90
CA SER A 628 -7.63 12.84 18.62
C SER A 628 -7.50 11.38 18.20
N ALA A 629 -6.96 11.13 16.99
CA ALA A 629 -6.71 9.79 16.50
C ALA A 629 -5.85 8.98 17.48
N LYS A 630 -4.85 9.59 18.15
CA LYS A 630 -3.98 8.85 19.11
C LYS A 630 -4.73 8.14 20.22
N ASP A 631 -5.85 8.70 20.64
CA ASP A 631 -6.59 8.22 21.78
C ASP A 631 -7.75 7.31 21.34
N ASN A 632 -8.13 7.32 20.06
CA ASN A 632 -9.23 6.54 19.50
C ASN A 632 -8.95 6.10 18.05
N MET A 633 -8.00 5.19 17.84
CA MET A 633 -7.71 4.66 16.50
C MET A 633 -8.72 3.60 16.12
N GLU A 634 -9.12 3.58 14.85
CA GLU A 634 -9.94 2.51 14.30
C GLU A 634 -9.24 1.84 13.11
N PRO A 635 -9.65 0.61 12.77
CA PRO A 635 -9.28 0.00 11.51
C PRO A 635 -9.82 0.80 10.33
N ILE A 636 -8.91 1.33 9.52
CA ILE A 636 -9.27 2.09 8.32
C ILE A 636 -9.08 1.27 7.05
N HIS A 637 -8.28 0.22 7.12
CA HIS A 637 -8.02 -0.71 6.02
C HIS A 637 -7.74 -2.13 6.53
N TYR A 638 -8.08 -3.14 5.71
CA TYR A 638 -7.87 -4.56 6.00
C TYR A 638 -7.27 -5.27 4.77
N GLU A 639 -6.20 -6.03 4.99
CA GLU A 639 -5.78 -7.09 4.07
C GLU A 639 -6.32 -8.41 4.58
N VAL A 640 -6.94 -9.18 3.70
CA VAL A 640 -7.56 -10.45 4.05
C VAL A 640 -7.10 -11.59 3.14
N MET A 641 -7.15 -12.80 3.68
CA MET A 641 -6.85 -14.05 2.99
C MET A 641 -8.04 -15.01 3.14
N PRO A 642 -8.38 -15.83 2.14
CA PRO A 642 -9.47 -16.79 2.27
C PRO A 642 -9.19 -17.79 3.39
N ILE A 643 -10.22 -18.11 4.20
CA ILE A 643 -10.04 -18.96 5.38
C ILE A 643 -9.56 -20.38 5.06
N TYR A 644 -9.82 -20.86 3.84
CA TYR A 644 -9.35 -22.18 3.39
C TYR A 644 -7.81 -22.25 3.26
N GLU A 645 -7.11 -21.12 3.13
CA GLU A 645 -5.64 -21.11 3.07
C GLU A 645 -4.98 -21.53 4.40
N LEU A 646 -5.73 -21.52 5.51
CA LEU A 646 -5.25 -22.03 6.80
C LEU A 646 -5.32 -23.57 6.91
N ILE A 647 -5.90 -24.25 5.93
CA ILE A 647 -6.16 -25.70 5.97
C ILE A 647 -5.08 -26.45 5.19
N ARG A 648 -4.28 -27.25 5.91
CA ARG A 648 -3.20 -28.06 5.31
C ARG A 648 -3.70 -29.28 4.53
N ASP A 649 -4.80 -29.90 4.97
CA ASP A 649 -5.37 -31.05 4.26
C ASP A 649 -5.99 -30.60 2.92
N PRO A 650 -5.52 -31.11 1.78
CA PRO A 650 -5.92 -30.60 0.47
C PRO A 650 -7.40 -30.87 0.15
N VAL A 651 -7.98 -31.95 0.68
CA VAL A 651 -9.39 -32.30 0.45
C VAL A 651 -10.29 -31.39 1.27
N ILE A 652 -9.98 -31.22 2.56
CA ILE A 652 -10.72 -30.31 3.45
C ILE A 652 -10.59 -28.86 2.96
N ARG A 653 -9.41 -28.45 2.49
CA ARG A 653 -9.18 -27.13 1.90
C ARG A 653 -10.07 -26.90 0.67
N GLN A 654 -10.09 -27.85 -0.26
CA GLN A 654 -10.93 -27.78 -1.46
C GLN A 654 -12.41 -27.70 -1.08
N ASN A 655 -12.84 -28.49 -0.09
CA ASN A 655 -14.19 -28.48 0.43
C ASN A 655 -14.56 -27.13 1.07
N MET A 656 -13.66 -26.53 1.86
CA MET A 656 -13.86 -25.20 2.43
C MET A 656 -13.99 -24.14 1.33
N MET A 657 -13.19 -24.20 0.27
CA MET A 657 -13.33 -23.29 -0.87
C MET A 657 -14.71 -23.40 -1.54
N VAL A 658 -15.21 -24.62 -1.76
CA VAL A 658 -16.56 -24.85 -2.31
C VAL A 658 -17.62 -24.27 -1.37
N MET A 659 -17.52 -24.56 -0.07
CA MET A 659 -18.48 -24.10 0.93
C MET A 659 -18.46 -22.58 1.11
N ALA A 660 -17.29 -21.93 1.04
CA ALA A 660 -17.17 -20.47 1.07
C ALA A 660 -17.85 -19.80 -0.14
N LYS A 661 -17.70 -20.39 -1.34
CA LYS A 661 -18.40 -19.91 -2.55
C LYS A 661 -19.91 -20.07 -2.46
N GLU A 662 -20.40 -21.21 -1.95
CA GLU A 662 -21.82 -21.40 -1.69
C GLU A 662 -22.36 -20.48 -0.59
N TYR A 663 -21.56 -20.25 0.44
CA TYR A 663 -21.89 -19.36 1.54
C TYR A 663 -22.11 -17.93 1.05
N ALA A 664 -21.20 -17.47 0.18
CA ALA A 664 -21.32 -16.19 -0.48
C ALA A 664 -22.63 -16.12 -1.29
N SER A 665 -22.84 -17.05 -2.22
CA SER A 665 -24.02 -17.03 -3.10
C SER A 665 -25.38 -17.17 -2.39
N LYS A 666 -25.44 -17.88 -1.25
CA LYS A 666 -26.68 -18.01 -0.48
C LYS A 666 -27.05 -16.72 0.25
N LYS A 667 -26.07 -16.06 0.86
CA LYS A 667 -26.31 -14.77 1.51
C LYS A 667 -26.82 -13.74 0.52
N ASP A 668 -26.33 -13.82 -0.72
CA ASP A 668 -26.81 -12.96 -1.81
C ASP A 668 -28.32 -13.10 -2.03
N SER A 669 -28.81 -14.33 -2.18
CA SER A 669 -30.22 -14.59 -2.49
C SER A 669 -31.21 -14.13 -1.39
N VAL A 670 -30.81 -14.16 -0.10
CA VAL A 670 -31.70 -13.87 1.02
C VAL A 670 -31.93 -12.37 1.21
N ARG A 671 -30.92 -11.52 0.95
CA ARG A 671 -31.05 -10.07 1.08
C ARG A 671 -31.94 -9.44 0.00
N PHE A 672 -31.87 -9.94 -1.23
CA PHE A 672 -32.71 -9.44 -2.33
C PHE A 672 -34.16 -9.93 -2.29
N GLY A 673 -34.45 -11.03 -1.61
CA GLY A 673 -35.83 -11.56 -1.48
C GLY A 673 -36.71 -10.89 -0.42
N MET A 674 -36.17 -9.94 0.37
CA MET A 674 -36.93 -9.19 1.39
C MET A 674 -37.49 -7.84 0.90
N PHE A 675 -37.33 -7.52 -0.38
CA PHE A 675 -37.91 -6.36 -1.06
C PHE A 675 -38.62 -6.82 -2.33
#